data_AF-A0A1V4Y4W1-F1
#
_entry.id   AF-A0A1V4Y4W1-F1
#
_cell.length_a   1.000
_cell.length_b   1.000
_cell.length_c   1.000
_cell.angle_alpha   90.00
_cell.angle_beta   90.00
_cell.angle_gamma   90.00
#
_symmetry.space_group_name_H-M   'P 1'
#
loop_
_entity.id
_entity.type
_entity.pdbx_description
1 polymer ?
#
loop_
_entity_poly.entity_id
_entity_poly.type
_entity_poly.pdbx_seq_one_letter_code
_entity_poly.pdbx_strand_id
1 'polypeptide(L)'
;MIDYHPAPPASASTRLVIDAKEAGTLPAGFAAKHTPADGSAPVVFETLEELKVDPLLNSLRPAEYNRNPERLEGELLLLEGEVEDLKTGEPLVLEDTESKILRAYLIVGTRLVEGNTEVRVSPRLSHRLRKGYTLIHARPAERLAPIGPAAKGVELERVLRLTEEPEGLLPGMVIYLGDGAEDLYRRVFSVRGKRLVLDTDVGPLRLDTARIGYPVTLSVIAQEERPVDNPDAVIYALRVAGDWSRLADRRVAQETVAVINKKKHKHLPFYSVTAARYHLVDSEDPRGGYTILTLSWNKSDHSFPLNNPQTLLAPPAGAGPWRTDTYLEKKDGHLPASVITGKPKKTTAGDLAVVVMGRQTAWARLASVSVDLEREEATLTAEGTWKDRGGGDFFLAETRVYAHFKDELRIVSWRENTQPLSGARIPLSEVPMALEKGRVLMVERTDSPASAFFTKVTKMEGKTLVLAQDLSAGFSRGNTIVSGNVVLSGHGESKGEKVLGSGDATRSSQSFVLAEAGVSFVADSTQPAGVRAAISLSVAGRVWEQVGNFASSGPSDHHYTVRMTEAGHLLFAFGDGVRGRRLPTGTNNVRLTFRSGTGLGGNLPAGSPFKPGKPHRLVEKVRQPLPATGGNDREGVESLRENAPATLLTLERAVSLDDFAWLAMAQSSVWQARAFCRPTGLGRSDKVEVVVVPAGGGELGPLAEALTGFLTAHAVPEVEVTVLPFESRTFDLELLLTVNADAYNPDTVAAAVKSAVQDAFSLRKRKLGQDLFLSEVYQVAEGVTGVEHSVVIINDDRAARRVASGDREVLTLDKLVVTVASESAATPSL
;
A
#
# COMPACT_ATOMS: atom_id res chain seq x y z
N MET A 1 -43.31 -45.95 17.57
CA MET A 1 -43.19 -44.56 18.05
C MET A 1 -44.32 -43.79 17.41
N ILE A 2 -45.26 -43.26 18.19
CA ILE A 2 -46.43 -42.56 17.63
C ILE A 2 -45.97 -41.14 17.27
N ASP A 3 -46.17 -40.74 16.02
CA ASP A 3 -45.97 -39.38 15.45
C ASP A 3 -44.55 -38.81 15.30
N TYR A 4 -43.48 -39.56 15.57
CA TYR A 4 -42.13 -39.11 15.20
C TYR A 4 -41.80 -39.41 13.73
N HIS A 5 -41.23 -38.43 13.01
CA HIS A 5 -40.86 -38.55 11.61
C HIS A 5 -39.36 -38.24 11.44
N PRO A 6 -38.61 -39.06 10.69
CA PRO A 6 -37.20 -38.79 10.40
C PRO A 6 -37.00 -37.40 9.80
N ALA A 7 -36.01 -36.66 10.29
CA ALA A 7 -35.70 -35.37 9.73
C ALA A 7 -35.32 -35.51 8.24
N PRO A 8 -35.84 -34.63 7.37
CA PRO A 8 -35.47 -34.64 5.96
C PRO A 8 -33.98 -34.32 5.76
N PRO A 9 -33.41 -34.63 4.58
CA PRO A 9 -32.06 -34.17 4.27
C PRO A 9 -32.06 -32.63 4.19
N ALA A 10 -30.89 -32.02 4.25
CA ALA A 10 -30.68 -30.59 4.11
C ALA A 10 -29.71 -30.31 2.96
N SER A 11 -29.93 -29.22 2.23
CA SER A 11 -29.03 -28.79 1.15
C SER A 11 -28.04 -27.78 1.69
N ALA A 12 -26.76 -27.97 1.36
CA ALA A 12 -25.73 -27.01 1.74
C ALA A 12 -26.00 -25.64 1.12
N SER A 13 -25.56 -24.59 1.80
CA SER A 13 -25.65 -23.22 1.31
C SER A 13 -24.33 -22.48 1.54
N THR A 14 -24.08 -21.50 0.70
CA THR A 14 -22.94 -20.59 0.84
C THR A 14 -23.24 -19.31 0.08
N ARG A 15 -22.42 -18.29 0.30
CA ARG A 15 -22.46 -17.08 -0.51
C ARG A 15 -21.38 -17.17 -1.58
N LEU A 16 -21.80 -17.07 -2.83
CA LEU A 16 -20.89 -17.01 -3.97
C LEU A 16 -20.55 -15.56 -4.26
N VAL A 17 -19.30 -15.32 -4.64
CA VAL A 17 -18.82 -14.03 -5.13
C VAL A 17 -18.72 -14.08 -6.64
N ILE A 18 -19.35 -13.12 -7.30
CA ILE A 18 -19.47 -13.04 -8.76
C ILE A 18 -18.56 -11.95 -9.27
N ASP A 19 -17.55 -12.31 -10.06
CA ASP A 19 -16.78 -11.33 -10.81
C ASP A 19 -17.60 -11.00 -12.08
N ALA A 20 -18.10 -9.77 -12.15
CA ALA A 20 -19.02 -9.30 -13.17
C ALA A 20 -18.29 -8.61 -14.33
N LYS A 21 -18.76 -8.85 -15.56
CA LYS A 21 -18.23 -8.20 -16.78
C LYS A 21 -18.81 -6.82 -17.02
N GLU A 22 -20.09 -6.65 -16.69
CA GLU A 22 -20.85 -5.42 -16.85
C GLU A 22 -21.95 -5.34 -15.78
N ALA A 23 -22.49 -4.14 -15.54
CA ALA A 23 -23.56 -3.96 -14.58
C ALA A 23 -24.88 -4.55 -15.10
N GLY A 24 -25.65 -5.17 -14.21
CA GLY A 24 -26.95 -5.73 -14.56
C GLY A 24 -27.56 -6.59 -13.47
N THR A 25 -28.68 -7.24 -13.78
CA THR A 25 -29.39 -8.10 -12.84
C THR A 25 -29.13 -9.58 -13.16
N LEU A 26 -28.57 -10.31 -12.21
CA LEU A 26 -28.43 -11.77 -12.24
C LEU A 26 -29.65 -12.37 -11.51
N PRO A 27 -30.56 -13.08 -12.20
CA PRO A 27 -31.75 -13.64 -11.56
C PRO A 27 -31.39 -14.76 -10.58
N ALA A 28 -32.33 -15.08 -9.70
CA ALA A 28 -32.32 -16.34 -8.97
C ALA A 28 -32.34 -17.53 -9.96
N GLY A 29 -31.73 -18.66 -9.59
CA GLY A 29 -31.61 -19.84 -10.44
C GLY A 29 -30.39 -19.84 -11.36
N PHE A 30 -29.48 -18.87 -11.25
CA PHE A 30 -28.19 -18.94 -11.94
C PHE A 30 -27.37 -20.10 -11.39
N ALA A 31 -27.10 -21.11 -12.22
CA ALA A 31 -26.36 -22.30 -11.82
C ALA A 31 -24.84 -22.13 -11.96
N ALA A 32 -24.12 -22.44 -10.89
CA ALA A 32 -22.67 -22.59 -10.84
C ALA A 32 -22.32 -24.05 -10.50
N LYS A 33 -21.40 -24.63 -11.26
CA LYS A 33 -21.00 -26.03 -11.19
C LYS A 33 -19.59 -26.16 -10.63
N HIS A 34 -19.45 -26.99 -9.60
CA HIS A 34 -18.18 -27.51 -9.12
C HIS A 34 -18.02 -28.96 -9.60
N THR A 35 -16.82 -29.32 -10.06
CA THR A 35 -16.49 -30.70 -10.44
C THR A 35 -15.35 -31.16 -9.55
N PRO A 36 -15.62 -32.04 -8.58
CA PRO A 36 -14.61 -32.58 -7.68
C PRO A 36 -13.46 -33.28 -8.43
N ALA A 37 -12.25 -33.17 -7.90
CA ALA A 37 -11.06 -33.79 -8.50
C ALA A 37 -11.01 -35.32 -8.31
N ASP A 38 -11.75 -35.85 -7.33
CA ASP A 38 -11.86 -37.27 -7.02
C ASP A 38 -12.73 -38.07 -8.01
N GLY A 39 -13.32 -37.39 -9.00
CA GLY A 39 -14.18 -38.00 -10.02
C GLY A 39 -15.63 -38.20 -9.57
N SER A 40 -16.02 -37.74 -8.38
CA SER A 40 -17.40 -37.77 -7.93
C SER A 40 -18.32 -36.87 -8.78
N ALA A 41 -19.63 -37.08 -8.65
CA ALA A 41 -20.62 -36.38 -9.46
C ALA A 41 -20.52 -34.85 -9.25
N PRO A 42 -20.68 -34.05 -10.32
CA PRO A 42 -20.62 -32.61 -10.18
C PRO A 42 -21.68 -32.05 -9.23
N VAL A 43 -21.26 -31.09 -8.43
CA VAL A 43 -22.07 -30.41 -7.42
C VAL A 43 -22.53 -29.08 -8.02
N VAL A 44 -23.84 -28.81 -8.01
CA VAL A 44 -24.42 -27.59 -8.59
C VAL A 44 -25.00 -26.72 -7.49
N PHE A 45 -24.65 -25.43 -7.52
CA PHE A 45 -25.24 -24.41 -6.66
C PHE A 45 -26.02 -23.43 -7.54
N GLU A 46 -27.25 -23.12 -7.16
CA GLU A 46 -28.05 -22.08 -7.79
C GLU A 46 -28.18 -20.87 -6.86
N THR A 47 -28.17 -19.67 -7.43
CA THR A 47 -28.51 -18.45 -6.71
C THR A 47 -29.94 -18.54 -6.18
N LEU A 48 -30.13 -18.24 -4.90
CA LEU A 48 -31.46 -18.29 -4.24
C LEU A 48 -32.22 -16.98 -4.37
N GLU A 49 -31.51 -15.91 -4.72
CA GLU A 49 -32.01 -14.55 -4.79
C GLU A 49 -31.46 -13.85 -6.03
N GLU A 50 -32.13 -12.77 -6.41
CA GLU A 50 -31.65 -11.87 -7.46
C GLU A 50 -30.45 -11.04 -6.94
N LEU A 51 -29.42 -10.86 -7.77
CA LEU A 51 -28.27 -10.00 -7.48
C LEU A 51 -28.08 -8.95 -8.57
N LYS A 52 -28.09 -7.67 -8.19
CA LYS A 52 -27.63 -6.57 -9.05
C LYS A 52 -26.10 -6.54 -9.07
N VAL A 53 -25.47 -7.11 -10.10
CA VAL A 53 -24.02 -7.15 -10.25
C VAL A 53 -23.47 -5.85 -10.82
N ASP A 54 -22.25 -5.47 -10.43
CA ASP A 54 -21.53 -4.30 -10.95
C ASP A 54 -20.00 -4.58 -10.95
N PRO A 55 -19.28 -4.42 -12.08
CA PRO A 55 -17.83 -4.63 -12.15
C PRO A 55 -17.03 -3.78 -11.16
N LEU A 56 -17.51 -2.58 -10.81
CA LEU A 56 -16.86 -1.73 -9.82
C LEU A 56 -16.84 -2.37 -8.42
N LEU A 57 -17.71 -3.35 -8.18
CA LEU A 57 -17.79 -4.11 -6.93
C LEU A 57 -17.02 -5.44 -6.97
N ASN A 58 -16.30 -5.77 -8.05
CA ASN A 58 -15.52 -7.02 -8.13
C ASN A 58 -14.37 -7.03 -7.12
N SER A 59 -13.67 -5.91 -6.97
CA SER A 59 -12.49 -5.80 -6.11
C SER A 59 -12.25 -4.36 -5.67
N LEU A 60 -13.06 -3.87 -4.74
CA LEU A 60 -12.82 -2.60 -4.07
C LEU A 60 -11.58 -2.69 -3.18
N ARG A 61 -10.79 -1.62 -3.17
CA ARG A 61 -9.59 -1.49 -2.35
C ARG A 61 -9.71 -0.25 -1.46
N PRO A 62 -9.08 -0.27 -0.27
CA PRO A 62 -8.93 0.94 0.51
C PRO A 62 -8.28 2.08 -0.29
N ALA A 63 -8.61 3.32 0.04
CA ALA A 63 -7.95 4.49 -0.51
C ALA A 63 -6.44 4.36 -0.30
N GLU A 64 -5.66 4.70 -1.32
CA GLU A 64 -4.18 4.68 -1.25
C GLU A 64 -3.58 3.31 -0.91
N TYR A 65 -4.29 2.20 -1.16
CA TYR A 65 -3.78 0.85 -0.90
C TYR A 65 -2.41 0.57 -1.53
N ASN A 66 -2.13 1.21 -2.68
CA ASN A 66 -0.91 1.08 -3.45
C ASN A 66 0.05 2.27 -3.28
N ARG A 67 0.00 2.96 -2.15
CA ARG A 67 0.87 4.11 -1.84
C ARG A 67 1.42 3.98 -0.43
N ASN A 68 2.73 3.86 -0.32
CA ASN A 68 3.42 3.82 0.96
C ASN A 68 3.35 5.19 1.65
N PRO A 69 2.75 5.28 2.86
CA PRO A 69 2.57 6.56 3.57
C PRO A 69 3.84 7.04 4.29
N GLU A 70 4.87 6.21 4.39
CA GLU A 70 6.11 6.54 5.09
C GLU A 70 6.80 7.75 4.48
N ARG A 71 7.39 8.55 5.37
CA ARG A 71 8.06 9.79 5.02
C ARG A 71 9.53 9.51 4.74
N LEU A 72 10.12 10.28 3.82
CA LEU A 72 11.55 10.20 3.57
C LEU A 72 12.35 10.91 4.66
N GLU A 73 13.44 10.30 5.08
CA GLU A 73 14.34 10.83 6.10
C GLU A 73 15.77 10.32 5.92
N GLY A 74 16.72 10.88 6.67
CA GLY A 74 18.12 10.48 6.58
C GLY A 74 18.80 10.93 5.29
N GLU A 75 19.71 10.10 4.76
CA GLU A 75 20.56 10.43 3.60
C GLU A 75 20.55 9.35 2.53
N LEU A 76 19.76 8.29 2.70
CA LEU A 76 19.77 7.12 1.82
C LEU A 76 18.44 7.01 1.09
N LEU A 77 18.52 6.84 -0.23
CA LEU A 77 17.43 6.43 -1.09
C LEU A 77 17.73 5.02 -1.58
N LEU A 78 16.82 4.08 -1.34
CA LEU A 78 16.89 2.76 -1.94
C LEU A 78 15.97 2.73 -3.17
N LEU A 79 16.56 2.75 -4.36
CA LEU A 79 15.86 2.79 -5.63
C LEU A 79 15.52 1.36 -6.07
N GLU A 80 14.32 1.20 -6.63
CA GLU A 80 13.84 -0.07 -7.17
C GLU A 80 14.70 -0.50 -8.37
N GLY A 81 15.37 -1.65 -8.24
CA GLY A 81 16.25 -2.22 -9.26
C GLY A 81 17.67 -1.65 -9.32
N GLU A 82 18.46 -2.25 -10.21
CA GLU A 82 19.81 -1.81 -10.54
C GLU A 82 19.75 -0.61 -11.50
N VAL A 83 20.36 0.51 -11.09
CA VAL A 83 20.41 1.77 -11.82
C VAL A 83 21.87 2.14 -12.06
N GLU A 84 22.30 1.97 -13.30
CA GLU A 84 23.66 2.27 -13.74
C GLU A 84 23.86 3.77 -13.98
N ASP A 85 25.13 4.19 -14.12
CA ASP A 85 25.54 5.55 -14.50
C ASP A 85 25.11 6.71 -13.58
N LEU A 86 24.79 6.42 -12.32
CA LEU A 86 24.60 7.47 -11.30
C LEU A 86 25.96 7.98 -10.78
N LYS A 87 26.29 9.24 -11.06
CA LYS A 87 27.62 9.81 -10.76
C LYS A 87 27.60 10.72 -9.54
N THR A 88 28.62 10.59 -8.69
CA THR A 88 28.84 11.52 -7.57
C THR A 88 29.00 12.96 -8.07
N GLY A 89 28.30 13.88 -7.40
CA GLY A 89 28.27 15.31 -7.75
C GLY A 89 27.21 15.69 -8.78
N GLU A 90 26.60 14.73 -9.47
CA GLU A 90 25.42 15.00 -10.30
C GLU A 90 24.16 15.17 -9.43
N PRO A 91 23.23 16.05 -9.84
CA PRO A 91 21.98 16.22 -9.13
C PRO A 91 20.99 15.10 -9.43
N LEU A 92 20.07 14.90 -8.50
CA LEU A 92 18.79 14.23 -8.70
C LEU A 92 17.68 15.12 -8.14
N VAL A 93 16.48 15.03 -8.71
CA VAL A 93 15.32 15.82 -8.26
C VAL A 93 14.22 14.88 -7.78
N LEU A 94 13.81 15.05 -6.53
CA LEU A 94 12.66 14.36 -5.98
C LEU A 94 11.41 15.21 -6.19
N GLU A 95 10.38 14.59 -6.75
CA GLU A 95 9.05 15.17 -6.96
C GLU A 95 8.02 14.40 -6.15
N ASP A 96 7.31 15.07 -5.23
CA ASP A 96 6.07 14.51 -4.68
C ASP A 96 4.95 14.73 -5.70
N THR A 97 4.50 13.63 -6.31
CA THR A 97 3.51 13.65 -7.40
C THR A 97 2.12 14.14 -6.97
N GLU A 98 1.80 14.10 -5.67
CA GLU A 98 0.54 14.60 -5.11
C GLU A 98 0.66 16.09 -4.76
N SER A 99 1.64 16.48 -3.93
CA SER A 99 1.78 17.86 -3.47
C SER A 99 2.54 18.78 -4.43
N LYS A 100 3.08 18.23 -5.53
CA LYS A 100 3.93 18.90 -6.53
C LYS A 100 5.19 19.56 -5.94
N ILE A 101 5.67 19.06 -4.80
CA ILE A 101 6.89 19.58 -4.17
C ILE A 101 8.11 19.01 -4.89
N LEU A 102 8.97 19.90 -5.39
CA LEU A 102 10.25 19.55 -5.99
C LEU A 102 11.41 19.84 -5.03
N ARG A 103 12.38 18.94 -4.94
CA ARG A 103 13.64 19.14 -4.21
C ARG A 103 14.82 18.50 -4.94
N ALA A 104 15.84 19.31 -5.24
CA ALA A 104 17.11 18.79 -5.73
C ALA A 104 18.03 18.33 -4.58
N TYR A 105 18.79 17.28 -4.85
CA TYR A 105 19.84 16.73 -4.01
C TYR A 105 21.03 16.37 -4.89
N LEU A 106 22.21 16.24 -4.29
CA LEU A 106 23.42 15.78 -4.98
C LEU A 106 23.74 14.35 -4.56
N ILE A 107 24.16 13.54 -5.53
CA ILE A 107 24.65 12.19 -5.29
C ILE A 107 26.02 12.29 -4.61
N VAL A 108 26.16 11.65 -3.45
CA VAL A 108 27.42 11.52 -2.72
C VAL A 108 28.11 10.20 -3.04
N GLY A 109 27.32 9.13 -3.17
CA GLY A 109 27.80 7.82 -3.56
C GLY A 109 26.65 6.86 -3.82
N THR A 110 26.96 5.77 -4.51
CA THR A 110 26.01 4.72 -4.86
C THR A 110 26.61 3.36 -4.55
N ARG A 111 25.75 2.38 -4.25
CA ARG A 111 26.12 0.97 -4.16
C ARG A 111 24.91 0.08 -4.41
N LEU A 112 25.15 -1.14 -4.86
CA LEU A 112 24.11 -2.14 -5.02
C LEU A 112 23.86 -2.85 -3.68
N VAL A 113 22.60 -3.01 -3.30
CA VAL A 113 22.15 -3.71 -2.10
C VAL A 113 20.96 -4.60 -2.50
N GLU A 114 21.13 -5.92 -2.42
CA GLU A 114 20.06 -6.89 -2.71
C GLU A 114 19.36 -6.67 -4.06
N GLY A 115 20.12 -6.36 -5.12
CA GLY A 115 19.59 -6.09 -6.46
C GLY A 115 18.92 -4.72 -6.64
N ASN A 116 18.98 -3.86 -5.62
CA ASN A 116 18.46 -2.49 -5.64
C ASN A 116 19.60 -1.47 -5.50
N THR A 117 19.40 -0.25 -5.98
CA THR A 117 20.44 0.78 -5.97
C THR A 117 20.28 1.68 -4.75
N GLU A 118 21.22 1.61 -3.81
CA GLU A 118 21.29 2.55 -2.69
C GLU A 118 22.06 3.79 -3.12
N VAL A 119 21.43 4.96 -2.99
CA VAL A 119 22.00 6.26 -3.30
C VAL A 119 22.10 7.08 -2.03
N ARG A 120 23.32 7.48 -1.66
CA ARG A 120 23.55 8.46 -0.61
C ARG A 120 23.46 9.86 -1.19
N VAL A 121 22.61 10.70 -0.61
CA VAL A 121 22.35 12.06 -1.08
C VAL A 121 22.79 13.13 -0.08
N SER A 122 23.04 14.33 -0.58
CA SER A 122 23.23 15.52 0.23
C SER A 122 22.42 16.70 -0.27
N PRO A 123 21.80 17.49 0.63
CA PRO A 123 21.69 17.31 2.08
C PRO A 123 20.74 16.16 2.47
N ARG A 124 20.46 16.01 3.77
CA ARG A 124 19.47 15.04 4.26
C ARG A 124 18.10 15.21 3.60
N LEU A 125 17.44 14.08 3.37
CA LEU A 125 16.10 13.97 2.80
C LEU A 125 15.07 14.71 3.66
N SER A 126 14.05 15.24 2.99
CA SER A 126 12.99 15.99 3.64
C SER A 126 11.81 15.10 4.01
N HIS A 127 11.40 15.18 5.28
CA HIS A 127 10.17 14.58 5.81
C HIS A 127 8.87 15.14 5.16
N ARG A 128 8.97 16.11 4.25
CA ARG A 128 7.81 16.56 3.46
C ARG A 128 7.44 15.60 2.32
N LEU A 129 8.37 14.75 1.89
CA LEU A 129 8.19 13.79 0.80
C LEU A 129 7.77 12.43 1.37
N ARG A 130 6.84 11.74 0.69
CA ARG A 130 6.39 10.39 1.05
C ARG A 130 6.87 9.36 0.03
N LYS A 131 7.27 8.17 0.50
CA LYS A 131 7.77 7.07 -0.36
C LYS A 131 6.82 6.79 -1.52
N GLY A 132 5.52 6.60 -1.24
CA GLY A 132 4.54 6.22 -2.25
C GLY A 132 4.25 7.28 -3.31
N TYR A 133 4.54 8.54 -3.03
CA TYR A 133 4.27 9.66 -3.95
C TYR A 133 5.53 10.22 -4.59
N THR A 134 6.72 9.84 -4.12
CA THR A 134 7.98 10.39 -4.62
C THR A 134 8.37 9.73 -5.94
N LEU A 135 8.62 10.57 -6.93
CA LEU A 135 9.28 10.23 -8.19
C LEU A 135 10.70 10.83 -8.17
N ILE A 136 11.68 10.09 -8.66
CA ILE A 136 13.09 10.50 -8.63
C ILE A 136 13.56 10.70 -10.07
N HIS A 137 13.87 11.94 -10.41
CA HIS A 137 14.42 12.34 -11.69
C HIS A 137 15.95 12.29 -11.61
N ALA A 138 16.58 11.43 -12.40
CA ALA A 138 18.02 11.18 -12.35
C ALA A 138 18.66 11.17 -13.75
N ARG A 139 20.00 11.04 -13.77
CA ARG A 139 20.85 11.05 -14.97
C ARG A 139 20.55 12.23 -15.90
N PRO A 140 20.94 13.46 -15.52
CA PRO A 140 20.81 14.61 -16.40
C PRO A 140 21.54 14.35 -17.72
N ALA A 141 20.86 14.55 -18.85
CA ALA A 141 21.45 14.35 -20.16
C ALA A 141 22.35 15.50 -20.60
N GLU A 142 22.11 16.69 -20.04
CA GLU A 142 22.78 17.91 -20.45
C GLU A 142 23.46 18.58 -19.26
N ARG A 143 24.68 19.06 -19.53
CA ARG A 143 25.49 19.85 -18.60
C ARG A 143 25.89 21.13 -19.30
N LEU A 144 25.12 22.19 -19.06
CA LEU A 144 25.22 23.47 -19.72
C LEU A 144 26.10 24.43 -18.90
N ALA A 145 26.83 25.30 -19.60
CA ALA A 145 27.58 26.39 -18.99
C ALA A 145 26.61 27.54 -18.61
N PRO A 146 26.65 28.08 -17.39
CA PRO A 146 25.88 29.26 -17.03
C PRO A 146 26.51 30.51 -17.67
N ILE A 147 25.67 31.42 -18.17
CA ILE A 147 26.11 32.65 -18.84
C ILE A 147 25.57 33.89 -18.12
N GLY A 148 24.29 33.89 -17.73
CA GLY A 148 23.72 35.06 -17.06
C GLY A 148 22.25 34.91 -16.65
N PRO A 149 21.56 36.01 -16.32
CA PRO A 149 22.12 37.35 -16.11
C PRO A 149 23.23 37.31 -15.06
N ALA A 150 24.39 37.89 -15.38
CA ALA A 150 25.56 37.91 -14.51
C ALA A 150 25.62 39.22 -13.73
N ALA A 151 25.89 39.15 -12.44
CA ALA A 151 26.14 40.33 -11.62
C ALA A 151 27.42 41.03 -12.11
N LYS A 152 27.30 42.32 -12.46
CA LYS A 152 28.41 43.13 -13.02
C LYS A 152 29.30 43.81 -11.94
N GLY A 153 28.88 43.73 -10.66
CA GLY A 153 29.58 44.26 -9.48
C GLY A 153 29.58 45.79 -9.40
N VAL A 154 29.46 46.35 -8.18
CA VAL A 154 29.78 47.79 -7.93
C VAL A 154 30.43 48.03 -6.55
N GLU A 155 30.17 47.24 -5.51
CA GLU A 155 30.94 47.33 -4.24
C GLU A 155 31.15 45.94 -3.66
N LEU A 156 32.34 45.39 -3.86
CA LEU A 156 32.81 44.27 -3.05
C LEU A 156 33.59 44.85 -1.86
N GLU A 157 33.36 44.28 -0.68
CA GLU A 157 34.19 44.49 0.50
C GLU A 157 35.63 44.00 0.21
N ARG A 158 36.21 43.15 1.05
CA ARG A 158 37.62 42.76 0.95
C ARG A 158 37.84 41.48 0.16
N VAL A 159 36.83 40.91 -0.51
CA VAL A 159 36.88 39.55 -1.06
C VAL A 159 36.65 39.55 -2.56
N LEU A 160 37.56 38.90 -3.30
CA LEU A 160 37.44 38.61 -4.73
C LEU A 160 37.46 37.11 -4.98
N ARG A 161 36.68 36.67 -5.96
CA ARG A 161 36.75 35.32 -6.52
C ARG A 161 37.42 35.41 -7.89
N LEU A 162 38.32 34.49 -8.16
CA LEU A 162 39.00 34.37 -9.45
C LEU A 162 38.43 33.21 -10.26
N THR A 163 38.54 33.28 -11.58
CA THR A 163 38.11 32.17 -12.46
C THR A 163 39.01 30.93 -12.30
N GLU A 164 40.26 31.14 -11.88
CA GLU A 164 41.30 30.14 -11.69
C GLU A 164 42.11 30.41 -10.41
N GLU A 165 42.86 29.40 -9.94
CA GLU A 165 43.70 29.56 -8.75
C GLU A 165 44.95 30.38 -9.10
N PRO A 166 45.29 31.42 -8.33
CA PRO A 166 46.39 32.31 -8.70
C PRO A 166 47.74 31.73 -8.28
N GLU A 167 48.42 31.04 -9.21
CA GLU A 167 49.75 30.48 -8.96
C GLU A 167 50.77 31.56 -8.58
N GLY A 168 51.52 31.33 -7.49
CA GLY A 168 52.60 32.23 -7.06
C GLY A 168 52.16 33.49 -6.28
N LEU A 169 50.85 33.70 -6.08
CA LEU A 169 50.36 34.84 -5.30
C LEU A 169 50.36 34.53 -3.79
N LEU A 170 51.08 35.33 -2.99
CA LEU A 170 51.26 35.12 -1.55
C LEU A 170 50.69 36.25 -0.68
N PRO A 171 50.28 35.97 0.56
CA PRO A 171 49.94 37.01 1.54
C PRO A 171 51.06 38.05 1.70
N GLY A 172 50.67 39.32 1.75
CA GLY A 172 51.57 40.47 1.88
C GLY A 172 52.01 41.10 0.56
N MET A 173 51.83 40.42 -0.58
CA MET A 173 52.14 40.97 -1.91
C MET A 173 51.17 42.09 -2.28
N VAL A 174 51.65 43.10 -3.01
CA VAL A 174 50.81 44.14 -3.61
C VAL A 174 50.41 43.69 -5.01
N ILE A 175 49.12 43.79 -5.31
CA ILE A 175 48.55 43.48 -6.61
C ILE A 175 47.96 44.73 -7.26
N TYR A 176 47.93 44.72 -8.58
CA TYR A 176 47.18 45.63 -9.43
C TYR A 176 45.83 44.99 -9.78
N LEU A 177 44.76 45.79 -9.73
CA LEU A 177 43.43 45.44 -10.20
C LEU A 177 42.97 46.52 -11.16
N GLY A 178 42.46 46.15 -12.34
CA GLY A 178 41.86 47.12 -13.24
C GLY A 178 40.88 46.52 -14.22
N ASP A 179 39.84 47.29 -14.53
CA ASP A 179 38.72 46.90 -15.41
C ASP A 179 38.70 47.68 -16.73
N GLY A 180 39.69 48.56 -16.95
CA GLY A 180 39.82 49.46 -18.09
C GLY A 180 39.37 50.89 -17.80
N ALA A 181 38.54 51.11 -16.78
CA ALA A 181 38.11 52.43 -16.31
C ALA A 181 38.82 52.82 -15.01
N GLU A 182 38.92 51.89 -14.06
CA GLU A 182 39.57 52.10 -12.77
C GLU A 182 40.87 51.29 -12.66
N ASP A 183 41.85 51.89 -11.98
CA ASP A 183 43.13 51.27 -11.64
C ASP A 183 43.32 51.33 -10.13
N LEU A 184 43.43 50.17 -9.50
CA LEU A 184 43.49 50.01 -8.06
C LEU A 184 44.67 49.14 -7.66
N TYR A 185 45.23 49.40 -6.48
CA TYR A 185 46.28 48.56 -5.89
C TYR A 185 45.87 48.16 -4.50
N ARG A 186 46.08 46.89 -4.17
CA ARG A 186 45.67 46.29 -2.90
C ARG A 186 46.73 45.34 -2.42
N ARG A 187 46.81 45.14 -1.12
CA ARG A 187 47.66 44.10 -0.56
C ARG A 187 46.85 42.84 -0.36
N VAL A 188 47.42 41.71 -0.74
CA VAL A 188 46.84 40.40 -0.48
C VAL A 188 46.92 40.14 1.02
N PHE A 189 45.77 39.99 1.66
CA PHE A 189 45.68 39.56 3.05
C PHE A 189 45.74 38.03 3.16
N SER A 190 45.00 37.32 2.30
CA SER A 190 45.07 35.85 2.23
C SER A 190 44.62 35.32 0.87
N VAL A 191 45.17 34.17 0.46
CA VAL A 191 44.75 33.42 -0.73
C VAL A 191 44.35 32.01 -0.29
N ARG A 192 43.18 31.54 -0.72
CA ARG A 192 42.72 30.16 -0.50
C ARG A 192 42.03 29.66 -1.77
N GLY A 193 42.72 28.83 -2.56
CA GLY A 193 42.25 28.45 -3.89
C GLY A 193 41.95 29.69 -4.72
N LYS A 194 40.76 29.73 -5.33
CA LYS A 194 40.28 30.87 -6.13
C LYS A 194 39.79 32.07 -5.32
N ARG A 195 39.80 32.01 -3.99
CA ARG A 195 39.33 33.10 -3.12
C ARG A 195 40.51 33.95 -2.67
N LEU A 196 40.43 35.23 -2.98
CA LEU A 196 41.39 36.26 -2.62
C LEU A 196 40.78 37.21 -1.60
N VAL A 197 41.46 37.44 -0.48
CA VAL A 197 41.08 38.43 0.53
C VAL A 197 42.12 39.54 0.54
N LEU A 198 41.67 40.79 0.50
CA LEU A 198 42.48 42.00 0.41
C LEU A 198 42.59 42.70 1.77
N ASP A 199 43.56 43.59 1.91
CA ASP A 199 43.78 44.38 3.13
C ASP A 199 42.74 45.50 3.33
N THR A 200 42.14 45.99 2.25
CA THR A 200 41.05 46.96 2.23
C THR A 200 40.04 46.62 1.14
N ASP A 201 38.93 47.35 1.08
CA ASP A 201 37.83 47.06 0.17
C ASP A 201 38.25 47.20 -1.29
N VAL A 202 37.70 46.35 -2.14
CA VAL A 202 38.00 46.35 -3.59
C VAL A 202 37.66 47.72 -4.15
N GLY A 203 36.52 48.31 -3.78
CA GLY A 203 36.03 49.56 -4.36
C GLY A 203 35.22 49.33 -5.64
N PRO A 204 34.94 50.40 -6.41
CA PRO A 204 34.05 50.35 -7.57
C PRO A 204 34.74 49.74 -8.78
N LEU A 205 34.83 48.41 -8.80
CA LEU A 205 35.48 47.65 -9.87
C LEU A 205 34.46 46.78 -10.60
N ARG A 206 34.39 46.90 -11.94
CA ARG A 206 33.57 46.03 -12.78
C ARG A 206 34.15 44.64 -12.89
N LEU A 207 33.46 43.65 -12.30
CA LEU A 207 33.97 42.29 -12.18
C LEU A 207 33.95 41.50 -13.48
N ASP A 208 33.12 41.90 -14.44
CA ASP A 208 33.01 41.25 -15.74
C ASP A 208 34.23 41.52 -16.62
N THR A 209 34.91 42.65 -16.44
CA THR A 209 36.10 43.04 -17.21
C THR A 209 37.39 43.12 -16.39
N ALA A 210 37.30 43.04 -15.06
CA ALA A 210 38.45 43.20 -14.18
C ALA A 210 39.54 42.13 -14.33
N ARG A 211 40.78 42.61 -14.28
CA ARG A 211 42.03 41.86 -14.38
C ARG A 211 42.91 42.14 -13.19
N ILE A 212 43.59 41.10 -12.72
CA ILE A 212 44.49 41.17 -11.57
C ILE A 212 45.87 40.71 -12.00
N GLY A 213 46.89 41.44 -11.59
CA GLY A 213 48.27 41.10 -11.88
C GLY A 213 49.25 41.76 -10.93
N TYR A 214 50.53 41.55 -11.20
CA TYR A 214 51.58 42.23 -10.45
C TYR A 214 51.77 43.66 -10.96
N PRO A 215 51.87 44.65 -10.07
CA PRO A 215 52.29 45.99 -10.47
C PRO A 215 53.75 45.96 -10.92
N VAL A 216 54.12 46.91 -11.76
CA VAL A 216 55.52 47.09 -12.20
C VAL A 216 56.12 48.26 -11.43
N THR A 217 57.26 48.02 -10.78
CA THR A 217 58.00 49.07 -10.08
C THR A 217 58.75 49.94 -11.08
N LEU A 218 58.49 51.25 -11.06
CA LEU A 218 59.23 52.24 -11.85
C LEU A 218 60.11 53.09 -10.92
N SER A 219 61.33 53.38 -11.36
CA SER A 219 62.30 54.17 -10.61
C SER A 219 62.19 55.66 -10.93
N VAL A 220 62.10 56.48 -9.89
CA VAL A 220 62.00 57.94 -9.99
C VAL A 220 63.40 58.53 -9.81
N ILE A 221 63.82 59.38 -10.74
CA ILE A 221 65.18 59.96 -10.81
C ILE A 221 65.22 61.37 -10.26
N ALA A 222 64.16 62.15 -10.48
CA ALA A 222 64.03 63.51 -9.98
C ALA A 222 62.54 63.87 -9.85
N GLN A 223 62.24 64.75 -8.90
CA GLN A 223 60.93 65.34 -8.68
C GLN A 223 61.03 66.86 -8.76
N GLU A 224 60.14 67.46 -9.54
CA GLU A 224 59.91 68.90 -9.61
C GLU A 224 58.47 69.17 -9.15
N GLU A 225 58.31 70.00 -8.13
CA GLU A 225 56.99 70.46 -7.70
C GLU A 225 56.52 71.61 -8.60
N ARG A 226 55.27 71.56 -9.06
CA ARG A 226 54.66 72.67 -9.79
C ARG A 226 53.55 73.29 -8.93
N PRO A 227 53.61 74.59 -8.64
CA PRO A 227 52.53 75.27 -7.93
C PRO A 227 51.25 75.24 -8.75
N VAL A 228 50.11 75.03 -8.09
CA VAL A 228 48.76 74.97 -8.71
C VAL A 228 47.86 75.96 -7.97
N ASP A 229 47.01 76.68 -8.72
CA ASP A 229 46.09 77.69 -8.16
C ASP A 229 44.92 77.10 -7.35
N ASN A 230 44.77 75.77 -7.32
CA ASN A 230 43.77 75.07 -6.52
C ASN A 230 44.38 74.58 -5.19
N PRO A 231 43.94 75.08 -4.02
CA PRO A 231 44.53 74.75 -2.72
C PRO A 231 44.41 73.27 -2.32
N ASP A 232 43.47 72.53 -2.93
CA ASP A 232 43.17 71.13 -2.61
C ASP A 232 43.81 70.13 -3.58
N ALA A 233 44.25 70.57 -4.76
CA ALA A 233 44.91 69.73 -5.76
C ALA A 233 46.43 69.96 -5.76
N VAL A 234 47.21 68.87 -5.76
CA VAL A 234 48.67 68.93 -5.80
C VAL A 234 49.17 68.27 -7.08
N ILE A 235 50.09 68.92 -7.81
CA ILE A 235 50.70 68.38 -9.03
C ILE A 235 52.21 68.21 -8.86
N TYR A 236 52.71 67.02 -9.20
CA TYR A 236 54.14 66.69 -9.25
C TYR A 236 54.56 66.39 -10.69
N ALA A 237 55.75 66.85 -11.09
CA ALA A 237 56.41 66.39 -12.30
C ALA A 237 57.58 65.49 -11.93
N LEU A 238 57.52 64.22 -12.32
CA LEU A 238 58.54 63.21 -12.02
C LEU A 238 59.29 62.84 -13.30
N ARG A 239 60.63 62.81 -13.22
CA ARG A 239 61.48 62.23 -14.27
C ARG A 239 61.73 60.76 -13.95
N VAL A 240 61.28 59.87 -14.82
CA VAL A 240 61.40 58.41 -14.64
C VAL A 240 62.14 57.77 -15.82
N ALA A 241 62.92 56.74 -15.56
CA ALA A 241 63.74 56.09 -16.59
C ALA A 241 62.91 55.15 -17.48
N GLY A 242 63.15 55.20 -18.80
CA GLY A 242 62.47 54.37 -19.80
C GLY A 242 61.18 55.01 -20.34
N ASP A 243 60.53 54.30 -21.28
CA ASP A 243 59.26 54.73 -21.89
C ASP A 243 58.06 54.28 -21.04
N TRP A 244 57.38 55.27 -20.46
CA TRP A 244 56.16 55.11 -19.69
C TRP A 244 54.98 55.91 -20.27
N SER A 245 54.99 56.23 -21.56
CA SER A 245 53.92 57.02 -22.19
C SER A 245 52.53 56.38 -22.09
N ARG A 246 52.46 55.05 -21.92
CA ARG A 246 51.21 54.31 -21.64
C ARG A 246 50.54 54.63 -20.30
N LEU A 247 51.20 55.39 -19.42
CA LEU A 247 50.65 55.74 -18.11
C LEU A 247 49.76 56.98 -18.16
N ALA A 248 49.67 57.70 -19.27
CA ALA A 248 48.74 58.83 -19.39
C ALA A 248 47.31 58.39 -19.07
N ASP A 249 46.62 59.17 -18.23
CA ASP A 249 45.27 58.92 -17.72
C ASP A 249 45.11 57.64 -16.88
N ARG A 250 46.22 57.10 -16.36
CA ARG A 250 46.24 55.92 -15.48
C ARG A 250 46.54 56.33 -14.03
N ARG A 251 46.35 55.42 -13.08
CA ARG A 251 46.75 55.64 -11.67
C ARG A 251 48.01 54.87 -11.32
N VAL A 252 48.91 55.51 -10.59
CA VAL A 252 50.10 54.91 -9.98
C VAL A 252 49.98 54.94 -8.45
N ALA A 253 50.62 54.01 -7.77
CA ALA A 253 50.60 53.94 -6.31
C ALA A 253 52.01 54.08 -5.72
N GLN A 254 52.08 54.55 -4.47
CA GLN A 254 53.32 54.52 -3.69
C GLN A 254 53.08 53.67 -2.44
N GLU A 255 53.98 52.73 -2.14
CA GLU A 255 53.95 52.08 -0.82
C GLU A 255 54.58 53.02 0.23
N THR A 256 53.76 53.51 1.15
CA THR A 256 54.16 54.47 2.19
C THR A 256 53.91 53.89 3.57
N VAL A 257 54.75 54.22 4.56
CA VAL A 257 54.59 53.77 5.95
C VAL A 257 54.29 54.96 6.85
N ALA A 258 53.14 54.94 7.52
CA ALA A 258 52.77 55.92 8.53
C ALA A 258 52.96 55.33 9.93
N VAL A 259 53.45 56.11 10.88
CA VAL A 259 53.50 55.70 12.29
C VAL A 259 52.31 56.31 13.01
N ILE A 260 51.35 55.48 13.37
CA ILE A 260 50.17 55.86 14.14
C ILE A 260 50.24 55.12 15.47
N ASN A 261 50.19 55.85 16.60
CA ASN A 261 50.26 55.26 17.95
C ASN A 261 51.44 54.28 18.14
N LYS A 262 52.64 54.68 17.69
CA LYS A 262 53.88 53.86 17.72
C LYS A 262 53.85 52.55 16.91
N LYS A 263 52.81 52.30 16.11
CA LYS A 263 52.74 51.17 15.18
C LYS A 263 52.95 51.65 13.75
N LYS A 264 53.70 50.88 12.96
CA LYS A 264 53.90 51.13 11.53
C LYS A 264 52.70 50.58 10.76
N HIS A 265 52.00 51.45 10.04
CA HIS A 265 50.91 51.11 9.14
C HIS A 265 51.37 51.34 7.70
N LYS A 266 51.23 50.32 6.85
CA LYS A 266 51.57 50.42 5.43
C LYS A 266 50.33 50.89 4.65
N HIS A 267 50.46 51.97 3.91
CA HIS A 267 49.44 52.55 3.05
C HIS A 267 49.83 52.42 1.58
N LEU A 268 48.84 52.42 0.69
CA LEU A 268 48.99 52.42 -0.75
C LEU A 268 48.19 53.60 -1.36
N PRO A 269 48.59 54.86 -1.10
CA PRO A 269 48.02 56.03 -1.77
C PRO A 269 48.13 55.94 -3.30
N PHE A 270 47.19 56.56 -4.00
CA PHE A 270 47.11 56.56 -5.48
C PHE A 270 47.21 57.98 -6.02
N TYR A 271 47.90 58.14 -7.14
CA TYR A 271 48.08 59.41 -7.81
C TYR A 271 47.71 59.26 -9.29
N SER A 272 46.97 60.23 -9.83
CA SER A 272 46.50 60.22 -11.21
C SER A 272 47.57 60.79 -12.13
N VAL A 273 47.92 60.07 -13.18
CA VAL A 273 48.89 60.54 -14.17
C VAL A 273 48.13 61.36 -15.22
N THR A 274 48.27 62.68 -15.19
CA THR A 274 47.59 63.58 -16.14
C THR A 274 48.37 63.75 -17.46
N ALA A 275 49.66 63.43 -17.47
CA ALA A 275 50.46 63.38 -18.68
C ALA A 275 51.67 62.47 -18.52
N ALA A 276 52.04 61.74 -19.58
CA ALA A 276 53.24 60.91 -19.63
C ALA A 276 53.99 61.12 -20.96
N ARG A 277 55.03 61.96 -20.95
CA ARG A 277 55.77 62.36 -22.16
C ARG A 277 57.16 61.73 -22.19
N TYR A 278 57.35 60.72 -23.05
CA TYR A 278 58.65 60.12 -23.31
C TYR A 278 59.49 60.98 -24.24
N HIS A 279 60.75 61.19 -23.89
CA HIS A 279 61.73 61.89 -24.72
C HIS A 279 62.65 60.86 -25.35
N LEU A 280 62.61 60.75 -26.68
CA LEU A 280 63.45 59.82 -27.43
C LEU A 280 64.94 60.11 -27.22
N VAL A 281 65.75 59.07 -27.32
CA VAL A 281 67.22 59.17 -27.23
C VAL A 281 67.74 59.68 -28.58
N ASP A 282 67.47 60.94 -28.91
CA ASP A 282 68.11 61.65 -30.03
C ASP A 282 68.72 62.97 -29.52
N SER A 283 69.88 63.31 -30.08
CA SER A 283 70.95 64.08 -29.43
C SER A 283 70.62 65.55 -29.15
N GLU A 284 70.86 65.95 -27.89
CA GLU A 284 70.98 67.29 -27.25
C GLU A 284 69.97 67.59 -26.11
N ASP A 285 68.86 66.84 -25.95
CA ASP A 285 67.99 67.02 -24.77
C ASP A 285 68.52 66.22 -23.56
N PRO A 286 68.84 66.86 -22.41
CA PRO A 286 69.28 66.17 -21.18
C PRO A 286 68.22 65.23 -20.58
N ARG A 287 67.02 65.16 -21.16
CA ARG A 287 65.91 64.26 -20.78
C ARG A 287 65.75 63.07 -21.71
N GLY A 288 66.60 62.90 -22.73
CA GLY A 288 66.56 61.74 -23.62
C GLY A 288 66.64 60.41 -22.86
N GLY A 289 65.74 59.48 -23.17
CA GLY A 289 65.61 58.18 -22.49
C GLY A 289 64.75 58.20 -21.22
N TYR A 290 64.17 59.34 -20.86
CA TYR A 290 63.28 59.49 -19.70
C TYR A 290 61.85 59.88 -20.11
N THR A 291 60.87 59.41 -19.34
CA THR A 291 59.50 59.93 -19.36
C THR A 291 59.33 60.99 -18.27
N ILE A 292 58.70 62.11 -18.61
CA ILE A 292 58.19 63.07 -17.63
C ILE A 292 56.74 62.70 -17.32
N LEU A 293 56.48 62.24 -16.09
CA LEU A 293 55.16 61.95 -15.57
C LEU A 293 54.64 63.15 -14.79
N THR A 294 53.53 63.72 -15.23
CA THR A 294 52.77 64.71 -14.44
C THR A 294 51.72 63.96 -13.64
N LEU A 295 51.86 63.97 -12.32
CA LEU A 295 50.94 63.34 -11.38
C LEU A 295 50.09 64.40 -10.69
N SER A 296 48.80 64.13 -10.48
CA SER A 296 47.91 64.93 -9.66
C SER A 296 47.21 64.06 -8.62
N TRP A 297 46.85 64.68 -7.49
CA TRP A 297 45.97 64.07 -6.50
C TRP A 297 45.30 65.15 -5.65
N ASN A 298 44.17 64.81 -5.03
CA ASN A 298 43.46 65.72 -4.12
C ASN A 298 43.74 65.33 -2.66
N LYS A 299 43.97 66.32 -1.79
CA LYS A 299 44.11 66.12 -0.33
C LYS A 299 42.87 65.49 0.32
N SER A 300 41.72 65.54 -0.34
CA SER A 300 40.52 64.80 0.09
C SER A 300 40.67 63.28 -0.09
N ASP A 301 41.48 62.82 -1.04
CA ASP A 301 41.58 61.40 -1.41
C ASP A 301 42.44 60.62 -0.40
N HIS A 302 43.46 61.26 0.16
CA HIS A 302 44.26 60.79 1.30
C HIS A 302 45.11 61.93 1.91
N SER A 303 45.96 61.65 2.89
CA SER A 303 46.86 62.67 3.49
C SER A 303 48.34 62.40 3.21
N PHE A 304 48.67 61.52 2.26
CA PHE A 304 50.04 61.15 1.89
C PHE A 304 50.54 61.96 0.68
N PRO A 305 51.46 62.93 0.86
CA PRO A 305 52.13 63.60 -0.25
C PRO A 305 53.26 62.73 -0.86
N LEU A 306 53.56 62.94 -2.15
CA LEU A 306 54.72 62.35 -2.83
C LEU A 306 55.99 63.14 -2.49
N ASN A 307 56.56 62.90 -1.32
CA ASN A 307 57.81 63.56 -0.92
C ASN A 307 59.02 62.74 -1.39
N ASN A 308 59.63 63.14 -2.51
CA ASN A 308 60.84 62.53 -3.08
C ASN A 308 60.76 60.98 -3.19
N PRO A 309 59.74 60.43 -3.89
CA PRO A 309 59.57 59.00 -4.02
C PRO A 309 60.76 58.42 -4.78
N GLN A 310 61.30 57.30 -4.32
CA GLN A 310 62.35 56.56 -5.05
C GLN A 310 61.75 55.62 -6.11
N THR A 311 60.55 55.11 -5.83
CA THR A 311 59.84 54.17 -6.69
C THR A 311 58.35 54.42 -6.66
N LEU A 312 57.68 54.15 -7.78
CA LEU A 312 56.22 54.06 -7.87
C LEU A 312 55.81 52.69 -8.42
N LEU A 313 54.61 52.27 -8.07
CA LEU A 313 53.95 51.10 -8.63
C LEU A 313 53.04 51.56 -9.77
N ALA A 314 53.30 51.05 -10.97
CA ALA A 314 52.49 51.28 -12.15
C ALA A 314 51.70 50.03 -12.55
N PRO A 315 50.64 50.19 -13.35
CA PRO A 315 49.93 49.06 -13.93
C PRO A 315 50.89 48.25 -14.83
N PRO A 316 50.71 46.93 -14.99
CA PRO A 316 51.45 46.14 -15.98
C PRO A 316 51.18 46.62 -17.41
N ALA A 317 52.09 46.29 -18.33
CA ALA A 317 51.97 46.67 -19.75
C ALA A 317 50.88 45.88 -20.50
N GLY A 318 50.61 44.65 -20.07
CA GLY A 318 49.48 43.83 -20.53
C GLY A 318 48.40 43.71 -19.46
N ALA A 319 47.29 43.07 -19.82
CA ALA A 319 46.29 42.66 -18.84
C ALA A 319 46.91 41.72 -17.79
N GLY A 320 46.50 41.87 -16.53
CA GLY A 320 46.88 40.93 -15.48
C GLY A 320 46.46 39.50 -15.83
N PRO A 321 47.25 38.48 -15.43
CA PRO A 321 46.99 37.09 -15.79
C PRO A 321 45.66 36.58 -15.24
N TRP A 322 45.26 37.03 -14.04
CA TRP A 322 44.07 36.52 -13.38
C TRP A 322 42.83 37.35 -13.70
N ARG A 323 41.70 36.66 -13.87
CA ARG A 323 40.38 37.27 -14.07
C ARG A 323 39.52 37.11 -12.83
N THR A 324 38.73 38.12 -12.54
CA THR A 324 37.65 38.00 -11.56
C THR A 324 36.53 37.12 -12.11
N ASP A 325 35.93 36.31 -11.24
CA ASP A 325 34.74 35.52 -11.57
C ASP A 325 33.49 36.32 -11.22
N THR A 326 32.51 36.29 -12.12
CA THR A 326 31.18 36.84 -11.87
C THR A 326 30.26 35.73 -11.37
N TYR A 327 29.05 36.09 -10.96
CA TYR A 327 28.07 35.13 -10.47
C TYR A 327 26.69 35.41 -11.07
N LEU A 328 25.84 34.39 -11.09
CA LEU A 328 24.44 34.57 -11.51
C LEU A 328 23.77 35.58 -10.58
N GLU A 329 23.18 36.61 -11.17
CA GLU A 329 22.45 37.64 -10.45
C GLU A 329 21.31 37.01 -9.65
N LYS A 330 21.09 37.53 -8.44
CA LYS A 330 19.99 37.12 -7.57
C LYS A 330 19.07 38.31 -7.32
N LYS A 331 17.76 38.05 -7.36
CA LYS A 331 16.72 38.99 -6.95
C LYS A 331 16.07 38.46 -5.67
N ASP A 332 16.03 39.29 -4.63
CA ASP A 332 15.49 38.94 -3.33
C ASP A 332 16.10 37.63 -2.75
N GLY A 333 17.40 37.42 -2.99
CA GLY A 333 18.16 36.25 -2.52
C GLY A 333 18.05 34.98 -3.38
N HIS A 334 17.23 34.99 -4.43
CA HIS A 334 16.98 33.84 -5.32
C HIS A 334 17.40 34.10 -6.76
N LEU A 335 17.61 33.04 -7.54
CA LEU A 335 17.82 33.19 -8.98
C LEU A 335 16.56 33.76 -9.66
N PRO A 336 16.73 34.66 -10.65
CA PRO A 336 15.62 35.18 -11.44
C PRO A 336 14.92 34.05 -12.20
N ALA A 337 13.66 34.26 -12.58
CA ALA A 337 12.88 33.25 -13.32
C ALA A 337 13.60 32.75 -14.58
N SER A 338 14.34 33.63 -15.26
CA SER A 338 15.09 33.32 -16.47
C SER A 338 16.60 33.25 -16.18
N VAL A 339 17.22 32.13 -16.57
CA VAL A 339 18.67 31.92 -16.53
C VAL A 339 19.17 31.64 -17.94
N ILE A 340 20.21 32.34 -18.36
CA ILE A 340 20.89 32.19 -19.64
C ILE A 340 22.01 31.16 -19.49
N THR A 341 22.05 30.21 -20.40
CA THR A 341 23.00 29.10 -20.45
C THR A 341 23.53 28.93 -21.89
N GLY A 342 24.57 28.13 -22.07
CA GLY A 342 24.95 27.66 -23.41
C GLY A 342 23.82 26.85 -24.05
N LYS A 343 23.76 26.84 -25.39
CA LYS A 343 22.69 26.20 -26.17
C LYS A 343 22.47 24.72 -25.79
N PRO A 344 21.27 24.34 -25.34
CA PRO A 344 20.91 22.95 -25.09
C PRO A 344 20.68 22.20 -26.42
N LYS A 345 20.88 20.89 -26.39
CA LYS A 345 20.58 19.97 -27.49
C LYS A 345 19.22 19.28 -27.31
N LYS A 346 18.78 19.05 -26.07
CA LYS A 346 17.57 18.27 -25.76
C LYS A 346 16.58 18.94 -24.81
N THR A 347 17.05 19.88 -23.99
CA THR A 347 16.21 20.52 -22.97
C THR A 347 15.05 21.28 -23.61
N THR A 348 13.82 20.99 -23.18
CA THR A 348 12.60 21.65 -23.66
C THR A 348 11.73 22.14 -22.50
N ALA A 349 10.62 22.83 -22.81
CA ALA A 349 9.60 23.17 -21.81
C ALA A 349 9.07 21.89 -21.12
N GLY A 350 8.79 21.99 -19.82
CA GLY A 350 8.38 20.89 -18.95
C GLY A 350 9.54 20.14 -18.26
N ASP A 351 10.76 20.22 -18.80
CA ASP A 351 11.93 19.58 -18.21
C ASP A 351 12.30 20.19 -16.85
N LEU A 352 13.01 19.40 -16.04
CA LEU A 352 13.63 19.88 -14.80
C LEU A 352 15.04 20.37 -15.09
N ALA A 353 15.41 21.46 -14.42
CA ALA A 353 16.76 22.00 -14.45
C ALA A 353 17.28 22.25 -13.04
N VAL A 354 18.58 22.01 -12.84
CA VAL A 354 19.28 22.15 -11.56
C VAL A 354 20.60 22.87 -11.77
N VAL A 355 20.74 24.05 -11.18
CA VAL A 355 21.99 24.81 -11.06
C VAL A 355 22.76 24.27 -9.86
N VAL A 356 24.03 23.90 -10.06
CA VAL A 356 24.88 23.30 -9.01
C VAL A 356 26.21 24.06 -8.92
N MET A 357 26.63 24.40 -7.70
CA MET A 357 27.97 24.88 -7.38
C MET A 357 28.42 24.27 -6.04
N GLY A 358 29.36 23.32 -6.07
CA GLY A 358 29.75 22.58 -4.87
C GLY A 358 28.55 21.87 -4.24
N ARG A 359 28.17 22.27 -3.02
CA ARG A 359 26.98 21.72 -2.30
C ARG A 359 25.72 22.58 -2.44
N GLN A 360 25.84 23.73 -3.12
CA GLN A 360 24.74 24.65 -3.36
C GLN A 360 23.96 24.19 -4.59
N THR A 361 22.63 24.22 -4.49
CA THR A 361 21.75 23.88 -5.60
C THR A 361 20.62 24.88 -5.75
N ALA A 362 20.20 25.14 -6.98
CA ALA A 362 18.93 25.76 -7.30
C ALA A 362 18.21 24.93 -8.36
N TRP A 363 16.90 24.80 -8.28
CA TRP A 363 16.13 23.93 -9.17
C TRP A 363 14.77 24.52 -9.51
N ALA A 364 14.28 24.16 -10.70
CA ALA A 364 12.96 24.53 -11.19
C ALA A 364 12.48 23.55 -12.26
N ARG A 365 11.16 23.54 -12.49
CA ARG A 365 10.57 23.06 -13.73
C ARG A 365 10.53 24.22 -14.73
N LEU A 366 10.88 23.94 -15.98
CA LEU A 366 10.98 24.95 -17.03
C LEU A 366 9.63 25.19 -17.70
N ALA A 367 9.15 26.44 -17.70
CA ALA A 367 8.00 26.85 -18.48
C ALA A 367 8.33 26.96 -19.97
N SER A 368 9.53 27.43 -20.30
CA SER A 368 9.98 27.60 -21.67
C SER A 368 11.50 27.56 -21.80
N VAL A 369 11.95 27.25 -23.02
CA VAL A 369 13.35 27.25 -23.43
C VAL A 369 13.42 28.03 -24.73
N SER A 370 14.10 29.18 -24.72
CA SER A 370 14.30 30.02 -25.91
C SER A 370 15.75 29.99 -26.32
N VAL A 371 16.05 29.55 -27.54
CA VAL A 371 17.42 29.39 -28.04
C VAL A 371 17.78 30.56 -28.96
N ASP A 372 18.89 31.21 -28.68
CA ASP A 372 19.55 32.17 -29.57
C ASP A 372 20.62 31.42 -30.38
N LEU A 373 20.34 31.24 -31.68
CA LEU A 373 21.23 30.50 -32.58
C LEU A 373 22.49 31.29 -32.96
N GLU A 374 22.43 32.63 -32.94
CA GLU A 374 23.57 33.46 -33.32
C GLU A 374 24.63 33.47 -32.22
N ARG A 375 24.20 33.47 -30.96
CA ARG A 375 25.08 33.49 -29.78
C ARG A 375 25.43 32.10 -29.25
N GLU A 376 24.77 31.06 -29.76
CA GLU A 376 24.80 29.71 -29.19
C GLU A 376 24.40 29.67 -27.70
N GLU A 377 23.39 30.45 -27.34
CA GLU A 377 22.87 30.59 -25.98
C GLU A 377 21.42 30.13 -25.89
N ALA A 378 20.93 29.89 -24.68
CA ALA A 378 19.52 29.69 -24.42
C ALA A 378 19.09 30.31 -23.10
N THR A 379 17.89 30.89 -23.11
CA THR A 379 17.18 31.35 -21.93
C THR A 379 16.26 30.23 -21.43
N LEU A 380 16.54 29.74 -20.23
CA LEU A 380 15.73 28.77 -19.50
C LEU A 380 14.82 29.55 -18.53
N THR A 381 13.51 29.50 -18.75
CA THR A 381 12.54 30.20 -17.90
C THR A 381 11.78 29.22 -17.02
N ALA A 382 11.80 29.43 -15.70
CA ALA A 382 11.09 28.60 -14.73
C ALA A 382 9.57 28.88 -14.73
N GLU A 383 8.76 27.86 -14.43
CA GLU A 383 7.29 28.00 -14.21
C GLU A 383 6.93 28.90 -13.02
N GLY A 384 7.88 29.10 -12.10
CA GLY A 384 7.75 30.00 -10.97
C GLY A 384 9.12 30.54 -10.56
N THR A 385 9.38 30.57 -9.26
CA THR A 385 10.72 30.92 -8.76
C THR A 385 11.62 29.70 -8.68
N TRP A 386 12.88 29.87 -9.05
CA TRP A 386 13.92 28.89 -8.73
C TRP A 386 13.98 28.71 -7.22
N LYS A 387 13.81 27.46 -6.77
CA LYS A 387 14.03 27.10 -5.37
C LYS A 387 15.51 26.84 -5.18
N ASP A 388 16.07 27.24 -4.05
CA ASP A 388 17.49 27.08 -3.81
C ASP A 388 17.81 26.59 -2.39
N ARG A 389 19.07 26.20 -2.23
CA ARG A 389 19.65 25.77 -0.97
C ARG A 389 21.15 26.04 -0.96
N GLY A 390 21.64 26.64 0.13
CA GLY A 390 23.07 26.94 0.34
C GLY A 390 23.39 28.43 0.53
N GLY A 391 22.50 29.33 0.12
CA GLY A 391 22.52 30.77 0.43
C GLY A 391 23.57 31.61 -0.32
N GLY A 392 24.73 31.06 -0.70
CA GLY A 392 25.80 31.78 -1.39
C GLY A 392 25.54 32.13 -2.86
N ASP A 393 26.45 32.85 -3.50
CA ASP A 393 26.36 33.22 -4.91
C ASP A 393 26.82 32.10 -5.85
N PHE A 394 26.17 31.96 -7.01
CA PHE A 394 26.52 30.96 -8.03
C PHE A 394 27.58 31.52 -8.98
N PHE A 395 28.86 31.41 -8.62
CA PHE A 395 29.98 31.87 -9.43
C PHE A 395 30.08 31.10 -10.76
N LEU A 396 30.17 31.81 -11.89
CA LEU A 396 30.00 31.22 -13.23
C LEU A 396 31.05 30.16 -13.54
N ALA A 397 32.31 30.36 -13.17
CA ALA A 397 33.37 29.40 -13.49
C ALA A 397 33.15 28.02 -12.84
N GLU A 398 32.59 27.99 -11.63
CA GLU A 398 32.35 26.78 -10.83
C GLU A 398 30.91 26.24 -10.94
N THR A 399 29.98 27.05 -11.46
CA THR A 399 28.58 26.67 -11.58
C THR A 399 28.34 25.85 -12.84
N ARG A 400 27.45 24.85 -12.75
CA ARG A 400 26.95 24.08 -13.90
C ARG A 400 25.44 23.98 -13.84
N VAL A 401 24.79 24.00 -14.99
CA VAL A 401 23.35 23.79 -15.10
C VAL A 401 23.09 22.42 -15.70
N TYR A 402 22.46 21.54 -14.93
CA TYR A 402 22.04 20.22 -15.37
C TYR A 402 20.58 20.27 -15.80
N ALA A 403 20.25 19.67 -16.93
CA ALA A 403 18.89 19.65 -17.44
C ALA A 403 18.60 18.35 -18.19
N HIS A 404 17.31 18.13 -18.49
CA HIS A 404 16.80 16.97 -19.23
C HIS A 404 17.17 15.64 -18.54
N PHE A 405 16.51 15.33 -17.42
CA PHE A 405 16.72 14.10 -16.66
C PHE A 405 16.09 12.92 -17.40
N LYS A 406 16.88 11.87 -17.68
CA LYS A 406 16.46 10.77 -18.55
C LYS A 406 15.60 9.73 -17.84
N ASP A 407 15.76 9.61 -16.52
CA ASP A 407 15.15 8.54 -15.76
C ASP A 407 14.12 9.06 -14.79
N GLU A 408 13.00 8.35 -14.74
CA GLU A 408 11.99 8.45 -13.70
C GLU A 408 12.03 7.17 -12.85
N LEU A 409 12.61 7.28 -11.67
CA LEU A 409 12.89 6.16 -10.77
C LEU A 409 11.93 6.16 -9.57
N ARG A 410 11.75 4.99 -8.97
CA ARG A 410 10.93 4.79 -7.77
C ARG A 410 11.76 4.25 -6.61
N ILE A 411 11.27 4.52 -5.41
CA ILE A 411 11.85 3.98 -4.17
C ILE A 411 11.30 2.57 -3.97
N VAL A 412 12.11 1.66 -3.44
CA VAL A 412 11.66 0.32 -3.04
C VAL A 412 10.43 0.42 -2.14
N SER A 413 9.48 -0.52 -2.31
CA SER A 413 8.24 -0.59 -1.53
C SER A 413 7.33 0.64 -1.64
N TRP A 414 7.46 1.47 -2.69
CA TRP A 414 6.58 2.64 -2.86
C TRP A 414 5.09 2.28 -3.00
N ARG A 415 4.78 1.05 -3.44
CA ARG A 415 3.40 0.54 -3.52
C ARG A 415 2.89 -0.14 -2.26
N GLU A 416 3.74 -0.38 -1.27
CA GLU A 416 3.37 -1.15 -0.08
C GLU A 416 2.76 -0.22 0.98
N ASN A 417 1.48 -0.42 1.29
CA ASN A 417 0.80 0.31 2.36
C ASN A 417 0.42 -0.63 3.50
N THR A 418 1.27 -0.68 4.53
CA THR A 418 1.08 -1.50 5.72
C THR A 418 0.25 -0.81 6.82
N GLN A 419 -0.32 0.36 6.55
CA GLN A 419 -1.11 1.08 7.54
C GLN A 419 -2.32 0.23 7.98
N PRO A 420 -2.44 -0.10 9.27
CA PRO A 420 -3.48 -0.99 9.75
C PRO A 420 -4.87 -0.36 9.57
N LEU A 421 -5.84 -1.21 9.26
CA LEU A 421 -7.26 -0.88 9.33
C LEU A 421 -7.83 -1.50 10.61
N SER A 422 -8.52 -0.70 11.40
CA SER A 422 -9.10 -1.11 12.68
C SER A 422 -10.57 -0.73 12.78
N GLY A 423 -11.35 -1.53 13.50
CA GLY A 423 -12.80 -1.35 13.62
C GLY A 423 -13.52 -1.63 12.29
N ALA A 424 -14.72 -1.09 12.13
CA ALA A 424 -15.58 -1.34 10.97
C ALA A 424 -15.39 -0.37 9.78
N ARG A 425 -14.30 0.43 9.73
CA ARG A 425 -14.18 1.57 8.78
C ARG A 425 -13.15 1.31 7.69
N ILE A 426 -13.57 1.37 6.43
CA ILE A 426 -12.69 1.25 5.25
C ILE A 426 -12.80 2.54 4.42
N PRO A 427 -11.75 3.38 4.35
CA PRO A 427 -11.74 4.54 3.47
C PRO A 427 -11.62 4.07 2.02
N LEU A 428 -12.40 4.64 1.10
CA LEU A 428 -12.35 4.35 -0.34
C LEU A 428 -11.91 5.61 -1.12
N SER A 429 -11.29 5.42 -2.28
CA SER A 429 -10.96 6.55 -3.18
C SER A 429 -12.22 7.15 -3.80
N GLU A 430 -13.19 6.29 -4.07
CA GLU A 430 -14.48 6.59 -4.68
C GLU A 430 -15.51 5.59 -4.15
N VAL A 431 -16.77 6.01 -4.06
CA VAL A 431 -17.87 5.17 -3.62
C VAL A 431 -18.70 4.80 -4.85
N PRO A 432 -18.70 3.52 -5.27
CA PRO A 432 -19.56 3.08 -6.37
C PRO A 432 -21.04 3.27 -5.99
N MET A 433 -21.85 3.74 -6.93
CA MET A 433 -23.30 3.94 -6.69
C MET A 433 -24.02 2.66 -6.27
N ALA A 434 -23.57 1.50 -6.76
CA ALA A 434 -24.14 0.20 -6.42
C ALA A 434 -23.85 -0.25 -4.97
N LEU A 435 -22.97 0.45 -4.23
CA LEU A 435 -22.63 0.13 -2.84
C LEU A 435 -23.65 0.74 -1.86
N GLU A 436 -24.79 0.07 -1.71
CA GLU A 436 -25.93 0.53 -0.90
C GLU A 436 -25.94 -0.05 0.53
N LYS A 437 -26.65 0.61 1.45
CA LYS A 437 -26.90 0.11 2.81
C LYS A 437 -27.57 -1.27 2.76
N GLY A 438 -27.14 -2.19 3.61
CA GLY A 438 -27.66 -3.55 3.70
C GLY A 438 -27.02 -4.53 2.70
N ARG A 439 -26.27 -4.03 1.71
CA ARG A 439 -25.58 -4.88 0.74
C ARG A 439 -24.58 -5.79 1.44
N VAL A 440 -24.58 -7.07 1.06
CA VAL A 440 -23.62 -8.05 1.58
C VAL A 440 -22.29 -7.90 0.85
N LEU A 441 -21.20 -7.92 1.61
CA LEU A 441 -19.84 -7.80 1.16
C LEU A 441 -19.03 -9.02 1.59
N MET A 442 -18.06 -9.37 0.77
CA MET A 442 -16.96 -10.28 1.10
C MET A 442 -15.72 -9.43 1.36
N VAL A 443 -15.10 -9.58 2.53
CA VAL A 443 -13.88 -8.87 2.91
C VAL A 443 -12.76 -9.89 3.03
N GLU A 444 -11.68 -9.68 2.29
CA GLU A 444 -10.59 -10.65 2.13
C GLU A 444 -9.23 -9.96 2.38
N ARG A 445 -8.30 -10.73 2.95
CA ARG A 445 -6.86 -10.38 2.98
C ARG A 445 -6.14 -11.07 1.83
N THR A 446 -5.31 -10.33 1.10
CA THR A 446 -4.51 -10.89 0.00
C THR A 446 -3.41 -11.84 0.47
N ASP A 447 -2.94 -11.68 1.70
CA ASP A 447 -1.86 -12.47 2.32
C ASP A 447 -2.39 -13.65 3.16
N SER A 448 -3.67 -13.64 3.55
CA SER A 448 -4.28 -14.71 4.33
C SER A 448 -5.76 -14.89 3.96
N PRO A 449 -6.08 -15.76 2.99
CA PRO A 449 -7.46 -16.04 2.59
C PRO A 449 -8.33 -16.58 3.74
N ALA A 450 -7.72 -17.21 4.76
CA ALA A 450 -8.42 -17.73 5.92
C ALA A 450 -9.08 -16.65 6.80
N SER A 451 -8.69 -15.38 6.66
CA SER A 451 -9.34 -14.27 7.36
C SER A 451 -10.54 -13.70 6.61
N ALA A 452 -10.97 -14.32 5.52
CA ALA A 452 -12.11 -13.88 4.75
C ALA A 452 -13.40 -13.97 5.59
N PHE A 453 -14.31 -13.03 5.39
CA PHE A 453 -15.62 -13.07 6.06
C PHE A 453 -16.68 -12.31 5.27
N PHE A 454 -17.95 -12.66 5.50
CA PHE A 454 -19.07 -11.87 5.00
C PHE A 454 -19.51 -10.81 6.02
N THR A 455 -19.89 -9.65 5.53
CA THR A 455 -20.50 -8.59 6.35
C THR A 455 -21.51 -7.79 5.54
N LYS A 456 -22.22 -6.85 6.17
CA LYS A 456 -23.17 -5.96 5.50
C LYS A 456 -22.67 -4.52 5.55
N VAL A 457 -23.06 -3.73 4.55
CA VAL A 457 -22.88 -2.26 4.58
C VAL A 457 -23.85 -1.68 5.62
N THR A 458 -23.34 -1.05 6.67
CA THR A 458 -24.18 -0.35 7.66
C THR A 458 -24.57 1.04 7.17
N LYS A 459 -23.57 1.80 6.68
CA LYS A 459 -23.73 3.15 6.11
C LYS A 459 -22.47 3.56 5.35
N MET A 460 -22.58 4.64 4.57
CA MET A 460 -21.47 5.36 3.97
C MET A 460 -21.28 6.71 4.69
N GLU A 461 -20.06 7.01 5.13
CA GLU A 461 -19.69 8.31 5.72
C GLU A 461 -18.72 9.05 4.79
N GLY A 462 -19.28 9.88 3.91
CA GLY A 462 -18.52 10.45 2.79
C GLY A 462 -17.94 9.33 1.93
N LYS A 463 -16.61 9.22 1.89
CA LYS A 463 -15.89 8.14 1.18
C LYS A 463 -15.51 6.95 2.07
N THR A 464 -16.04 6.86 3.28
CA THR A 464 -15.73 5.76 4.21
C THR A 464 -16.87 4.76 4.24
N LEU A 465 -16.58 3.52 3.89
CA LEU A 465 -17.46 2.37 4.07
C LEU A 465 -17.46 1.97 5.56
N VAL A 466 -18.65 1.82 6.14
CA VAL A 466 -18.83 1.30 7.50
C VAL A 466 -19.49 -0.08 7.45
N LEU A 467 -18.78 -1.09 7.93
CA LEU A 467 -19.20 -2.48 7.99
C LEU A 467 -20.13 -2.74 9.20
N ALA A 468 -20.84 -3.86 9.19
CA ALA A 468 -21.67 -4.31 10.31
C ALA A 468 -20.85 -4.98 11.43
N GLN A 469 -19.62 -5.38 11.12
CA GLN A 469 -18.69 -5.97 12.08
C GLN A 469 -17.30 -5.37 11.91
N ASP A 470 -16.51 -5.40 12.99
CA ASP A 470 -15.15 -4.90 12.98
C ASP A 470 -14.21 -5.81 12.20
N LEU A 471 -13.20 -5.20 11.58
CA LEU A 471 -12.06 -5.92 10.99
C LEU A 471 -11.25 -6.59 12.11
N SER A 472 -10.91 -7.86 11.92
CA SER A 472 -9.99 -8.56 12.80
C SER A 472 -8.55 -8.03 12.65
N ALA A 473 -7.65 -8.44 13.54
CA ALA A 473 -6.25 -8.02 13.46
C ALA A 473 -5.58 -8.49 12.15
N GLY A 474 -4.69 -7.65 11.61
CA GLY A 474 -3.88 -7.95 10.42
C GLY A 474 -4.41 -7.40 9.10
N PHE A 475 -5.60 -6.79 9.07
CA PHE A 475 -6.04 -5.99 7.93
C PHE A 475 -5.26 -4.67 7.85
N SER A 476 -4.81 -4.31 6.66
CA SER A 476 -4.11 -3.07 6.33
C SER A 476 -4.66 -2.50 5.02
N ARG A 477 -4.32 -1.25 4.70
CA ARG A 477 -4.75 -0.66 3.43
C ARG A 477 -4.29 -1.48 2.22
N GLY A 478 -3.05 -1.96 2.21
CA GLY A 478 -2.44 -2.64 1.07
C GLY A 478 -2.90 -4.08 0.85
N ASN A 479 -3.28 -4.81 1.91
CA ASN A 479 -3.68 -6.22 1.80
C ASN A 479 -5.20 -6.44 1.80
N THR A 480 -6.04 -5.42 1.95
CA THR A 480 -7.50 -5.58 2.00
C THR A 480 -8.12 -5.53 0.60
N ILE A 481 -9.07 -6.42 0.32
CA ILE A 481 -9.99 -6.33 -0.82
C ILE A 481 -11.42 -6.59 -0.35
N VAL A 482 -12.35 -5.83 -0.90
CA VAL A 482 -13.79 -5.93 -0.63
C VAL A 482 -14.51 -6.24 -1.94
N SER A 483 -15.25 -7.34 -1.98
CA SER A 483 -16.11 -7.71 -3.11
C SER A 483 -17.58 -7.47 -2.72
N GLY A 484 -18.35 -6.76 -3.56
CA GLY A 484 -19.76 -6.43 -3.30
C GLY A 484 -20.77 -7.22 -4.14
N ASN A 485 -20.30 -8.04 -5.08
CA ASN A 485 -21.13 -8.94 -5.87
C ASN A 485 -21.28 -10.28 -5.17
N VAL A 486 -21.97 -10.28 -4.02
CA VAL A 486 -22.16 -11.45 -3.17
C VAL A 486 -23.63 -11.89 -3.21
N VAL A 487 -23.87 -13.18 -3.46
CA VAL A 487 -25.24 -13.74 -3.56
C VAL A 487 -25.35 -15.04 -2.78
N LEU A 488 -26.43 -15.20 -2.02
CA LEU A 488 -26.75 -16.47 -1.37
C LEU A 488 -27.08 -17.54 -2.42
N SER A 489 -26.41 -18.67 -2.33
CA SER A 489 -26.56 -19.80 -3.24
C SER A 489 -26.75 -21.09 -2.44
N GLY A 490 -27.58 -21.99 -2.95
CA GLY A 490 -27.86 -23.27 -2.31
C GLY A 490 -27.55 -24.42 -3.26
N HIS A 491 -27.09 -25.53 -2.71
CA HIS A 491 -26.90 -26.76 -3.43
C HIS A 491 -28.24 -27.23 -4.02
N GLY A 492 -28.24 -27.57 -5.29
CA GLY A 492 -29.39 -28.08 -6.02
C GLY A 492 -29.61 -27.39 -7.35
N GLU A 493 -30.01 -28.19 -8.33
CA GLU A 493 -30.34 -27.79 -9.69
C GLU A 493 -31.86 -27.85 -9.90
N SER A 494 -32.43 -26.79 -10.45
CA SER A 494 -33.84 -26.69 -10.81
C SER A 494 -34.19 -27.68 -11.92
N LYS A 495 -35.18 -28.53 -11.66
CA LYS A 495 -35.73 -29.49 -12.60
C LYS A 495 -37.00 -28.93 -13.25
N GLY A 496 -37.27 -29.40 -14.48
CA GLY A 496 -38.45 -29.00 -15.24
C GLY A 496 -39.77 -29.37 -14.54
N GLU A 497 -40.87 -28.81 -15.05
CA GLU A 497 -42.20 -29.05 -14.49
C GLU A 497 -42.58 -30.55 -14.54
N LYS A 498 -43.12 -31.05 -13.43
CA LYS A 498 -43.72 -32.39 -13.32
C LYS A 498 -45.19 -32.28 -12.92
N VAL A 499 -45.99 -33.22 -13.41
CA VAL A 499 -47.38 -33.39 -13.02
C VAL A 499 -47.43 -34.31 -11.80
N LEU A 500 -48.01 -33.82 -10.71
CA LEU A 500 -48.23 -34.60 -9.48
C LEU A 500 -49.54 -35.37 -9.53
N GLY A 501 -50.58 -34.80 -10.16
CA GLY A 501 -51.85 -35.48 -10.36
C GLY A 501 -53.02 -34.56 -10.69
N SER A 502 -54.23 -35.11 -10.50
CA SER A 502 -55.52 -34.46 -10.76
C SER A 502 -56.24 -34.23 -9.43
N GLY A 503 -56.61 -32.97 -9.16
CA GLY A 503 -57.42 -32.62 -8.00
C GLY A 503 -58.90 -32.95 -8.18
N ASP A 504 -59.59 -33.21 -7.07
CA ASP A 504 -61.03 -33.47 -7.01
C ASP A 504 -61.70 -32.69 -5.86
N ALA A 505 -62.47 -31.65 -6.15
CA ALA A 505 -63.08 -30.79 -5.14
C ALA A 505 -64.07 -31.52 -4.20
N THR A 506 -64.54 -32.72 -4.57
CA THR A 506 -65.45 -33.53 -3.74
C THR A 506 -64.71 -34.26 -2.60
N ARG A 507 -63.38 -34.41 -2.70
CA ARG A 507 -62.56 -35.13 -1.73
C ARG A 507 -61.82 -34.18 -0.80
N SER A 508 -62.00 -34.35 0.51
CA SER A 508 -61.19 -33.70 1.55
C SER A 508 -59.83 -34.37 1.69
N SER A 509 -58.84 -33.63 2.18
CA SER A 509 -57.51 -34.13 2.58
C SER A 509 -56.82 -34.99 1.53
N GLN A 510 -56.92 -34.58 0.27
CA GLN A 510 -56.25 -35.27 -0.83
C GLN A 510 -54.74 -35.26 -0.63
N SER A 511 -54.10 -36.34 -1.05
CA SER A 511 -52.66 -36.49 -0.97
C SER A 511 -52.08 -37.18 -2.18
N PHE A 512 -50.84 -36.83 -2.50
CA PHE A 512 -50.11 -37.32 -3.66
C PHE A 512 -48.66 -37.63 -3.29
N VAL A 513 -48.08 -38.65 -3.91
CA VAL A 513 -46.71 -39.06 -3.68
C VAL A 513 -45.85 -38.66 -4.87
N LEU A 514 -44.74 -37.98 -4.60
CA LEU A 514 -43.66 -37.74 -5.54
C LEU A 514 -42.51 -38.69 -5.24
N ALA A 515 -42.30 -39.67 -6.12
CA ALA A 515 -41.22 -40.66 -6.04
C ALA A 515 -39.92 -40.13 -6.67
N GLU A 516 -39.52 -38.91 -6.32
CA GLU A 516 -38.27 -38.29 -6.78
C GLU A 516 -37.25 -38.31 -5.65
N ALA A 517 -36.10 -38.92 -5.91
CA ALA A 517 -34.99 -38.92 -4.97
C ALA A 517 -34.21 -37.59 -5.04
N GLY A 518 -33.59 -37.23 -3.91
CA GLY A 518 -32.66 -36.10 -3.86
C GLY A 518 -33.29 -34.73 -4.08
N VAL A 519 -34.59 -34.56 -3.77
CA VAL A 519 -35.22 -33.24 -3.72
C VAL A 519 -34.48 -32.37 -2.70
N SER A 520 -34.12 -31.15 -3.11
CA SER A 520 -33.45 -30.19 -2.25
C SER A 520 -34.38 -29.70 -1.14
N PHE A 521 -33.84 -29.56 0.06
CA PHE A 521 -34.47 -28.92 1.20
C PHE A 521 -33.62 -27.71 1.61
N VAL A 522 -34.24 -26.55 1.70
CA VAL A 522 -33.59 -25.28 2.03
C VAL A 522 -33.98 -24.83 3.43
N ALA A 523 -33.09 -24.14 4.14
CA ALA A 523 -33.37 -23.64 5.49
C ALA A 523 -34.63 -22.75 5.52
N ASP A 524 -35.52 -23.02 6.47
CA ASP A 524 -36.77 -22.29 6.67
C ASP A 524 -37.25 -22.47 8.12
N SER A 525 -37.12 -21.42 8.94
CA SER A 525 -37.46 -21.47 10.36
C SER A 525 -38.95 -21.67 10.67
N THR A 526 -39.83 -21.61 9.66
CA THR A 526 -41.27 -21.87 9.83
C THR A 526 -41.61 -23.35 9.83
N GLN A 527 -40.68 -24.21 9.40
CA GLN A 527 -40.87 -25.65 9.35
C GLN A 527 -40.37 -26.31 10.66
N PRO A 528 -41.00 -27.38 11.15
CA PRO A 528 -40.57 -28.07 12.37
C PRO A 528 -39.13 -28.61 12.31
N ALA A 529 -38.73 -29.19 11.17
CA ALA A 529 -37.34 -29.63 10.93
C ALA A 529 -36.42 -28.48 10.47
N GLY A 530 -36.96 -27.25 10.47
CA GLY A 530 -36.49 -25.99 9.88
C GLY A 530 -35.77 -26.05 8.55
N VAL A 531 -36.19 -27.02 7.73
CA VAL A 531 -35.98 -27.00 6.30
C VAL A 531 -37.30 -27.19 5.58
N ARG A 532 -37.46 -26.48 4.46
CA ARG A 532 -38.59 -26.58 3.53
C ARG A 532 -38.13 -27.24 2.25
N ALA A 533 -38.95 -28.11 1.70
CA ALA A 533 -38.67 -28.70 0.39
C ALA A 533 -38.66 -27.58 -0.68
N ALA A 534 -37.65 -27.56 -1.53
CA ALA A 534 -37.46 -26.53 -2.55
C ALA A 534 -38.36 -26.80 -3.76
N ILE A 535 -39.66 -26.67 -3.55
CA ILE A 535 -40.73 -26.95 -4.51
C ILE A 535 -41.57 -25.70 -4.74
N SER A 536 -41.89 -25.43 -5.99
CA SER A 536 -42.94 -24.50 -6.37
C SER A 536 -44.10 -25.30 -6.95
N LEU A 537 -45.20 -25.38 -6.19
CA LEU A 537 -46.40 -26.11 -6.56
C LEU A 537 -47.46 -25.15 -7.09
N SER A 538 -48.05 -25.49 -8.23
CA SER A 538 -49.17 -24.78 -8.81
C SER A 538 -50.35 -25.73 -9.03
N VAL A 539 -51.55 -25.23 -8.75
CA VAL A 539 -52.80 -25.93 -9.06
C VAL A 539 -53.65 -25.07 -9.96
N ALA A 540 -53.98 -25.59 -11.15
CA ALA A 540 -54.72 -24.87 -12.18
C ALA A 540 -54.11 -23.48 -12.50
N GLY A 541 -52.77 -23.41 -12.56
CA GLY A 541 -52.02 -22.19 -12.88
C GLY A 541 -51.82 -21.22 -11.70
N ARG A 542 -52.35 -21.51 -10.51
CA ARG A 542 -52.15 -20.68 -9.31
C ARG A 542 -51.12 -21.32 -8.39
N VAL A 543 -50.15 -20.55 -7.90
CA VAL A 543 -49.14 -21.01 -6.93
C VAL A 543 -49.77 -21.24 -5.55
N TRP A 544 -49.40 -22.35 -4.91
CA TRP A 544 -49.78 -22.70 -3.54
C TRP A 544 -48.57 -22.55 -2.62
N GLU A 545 -48.82 -22.31 -1.34
CA GLU A 545 -47.79 -22.10 -0.32
C GLU A 545 -47.58 -23.36 0.51
N GLN A 546 -46.31 -23.71 0.75
CA GLN A 546 -45.95 -24.82 1.61
C GLN A 546 -45.94 -24.36 3.07
N VAL A 547 -46.71 -25.04 3.92
CA VAL A 547 -46.77 -24.79 5.37
C VAL A 547 -46.36 -26.04 6.14
N GLY A 548 -45.89 -25.87 7.39
CA GLY A 548 -45.51 -27.00 8.24
C GLY A 548 -46.71 -27.83 8.72
N ASN A 549 -47.84 -27.17 8.98
CA ASN A 549 -49.12 -27.80 9.32
C ASN A 549 -50.29 -26.86 8.97
N PHE A 550 -51.52 -27.37 9.04
CA PHE A 550 -52.72 -26.60 8.72
C PHE A 550 -53.35 -25.86 9.91
N ALA A 551 -52.72 -25.81 11.09
CA ALA A 551 -53.32 -25.26 12.30
C ALA A 551 -53.74 -23.79 12.14
N SER A 552 -52.92 -23.00 11.43
CA SER A 552 -53.16 -21.58 11.16
C SER A 552 -53.77 -21.32 9.78
N SER A 553 -54.22 -22.36 9.05
CA SER A 553 -54.75 -22.22 7.69
C SER A 553 -56.27 -22.09 7.68
N GLY A 554 -56.79 -21.07 7.00
CA GLY A 554 -58.22 -20.88 6.75
C GLY A 554 -58.77 -21.71 5.57
N PRO A 555 -60.10 -21.79 5.42
CA PRO A 555 -60.78 -22.55 4.34
C PRO A 555 -60.41 -22.13 2.91
N SER A 556 -59.99 -20.88 2.73
CA SER A 556 -59.64 -20.28 1.43
C SER A 556 -58.15 -20.32 1.10
N ASP A 557 -57.32 -20.73 2.06
CA ASP A 557 -55.87 -20.60 1.97
C ASP A 557 -55.28 -21.71 1.11
N HIS A 558 -54.44 -21.33 0.15
CA HIS A 558 -53.89 -22.24 -0.85
C HIS A 558 -52.65 -22.92 -0.30
N HIS A 559 -52.84 -23.68 0.77
CA HIS A 559 -51.75 -24.29 1.52
C HIS A 559 -51.63 -25.78 1.21
N TYR A 560 -50.40 -26.25 1.19
CA TYR A 560 -50.08 -27.68 1.15
C TYR A 560 -48.98 -27.98 2.17
N THR A 561 -48.93 -29.23 2.63
CA THR A 561 -47.82 -29.72 3.44
C THR A 561 -47.02 -30.72 2.64
N VAL A 562 -45.71 -30.79 2.92
CA VAL A 562 -44.82 -31.80 2.35
C VAL A 562 -44.17 -32.53 3.51
N ARG A 563 -44.32 -33.86 3.52
CA ARG A 563 -43.65 -34.72 4.48
C ARG A 563 -42.91 -35.83 3.74
N MET A 564 -41.78 -36.25 4.25
CA MET A 564 -41.08 -37.40 3.69
C MET A 564 -41.60 -38.70 4.30
N THR A 565 -41.81 -39.71 3.47
CA THR A 565 -42.25 -41.04 3.91
C THR A 565 -41.04 -41.87 4.36
N GLU A 566 -41.30 -42.98 5.05
CA GLU A 566 -40.24 -43.92 5.44
C GLU A 566 -39.45 -44.42 4.23
N ALA A 567 -40.12 -44.62 3.08
CA ALA A 567 -39.52 -45.02 1.81
C ALA A 567 -38.69 -43.91 1.13
N GLY A 568 -38.67 -42.69 1.67
CA GLY A 568 -37.89 -41.56 1.12
C GLY A 568 -38.59 -40.80 -0.01
N HIS A 569 -39.90 -41.01 -0.19
CA HIS A 569 -40.70 -40.24 -1.14
C HIS A 569 -41.34 -39.03 -0.47
N LEU A 570 -41.70 -38.01 -1.23
CA LEU A 570 -42.42 -36.86 -0.70
C LEU A 570 -43.92 -37.07 -0.81
N LEU A 571 -44.62 -36.97 0.31
CA LEU A 571 -46.06 -36.99 0.39
C LEU A 571 -46.58 -35.57 0.56
N PHE A 572 -47.33 -35.12 -0.43
CA PHE A 572 -48.03 -33.85 -0.44
C PHE A 572 -49.41 -34.06 0.14
N ALA A 573 -49.84 -33.23 1.08
CA ALA A 573 -51.21 -33.21 1.57
C ALA A 573 -51.82 -31.82 1.39
N PHE A 574 -53.13 -31.80 1.14
CA PHE A 574 -53.91 -30.59 0.88
C PHE A 574 -55.04 -30.44 1.91
N GLY A 575 -55.59 -29.23 2.01
CA GLY A 575 -56.61 -28.90 3.00
C GLY A 575 -57.93 -29.66 2.83
N ASP A 576 -58.70 -29.70 3.91
CA ASP A 576 -60.01 -30.37 3.98
C ASP A 576 -61.19 -29.42 3.69
N GLY A 577 -60.91 -28.15 3.39
CA GLY A 577 -61.91 -27.09 3.18
C GLY A 577 -62.36 -26.38 4.47
N VAL A 578 -61.85 -26.79 5.63
CA VAL A 578 -61.97 -26.06 6.91
C VAL A 578 -60.60 -25.53 7.31
N ARG A 579 -59.59 -26.39 7.30
CA ARG A 579 -58.17 -26.06 7.52
C ARG A 579 -57.42 -26.22 6.20
N GLY A 580 -57.25 -25.09 5.51
CA GLY A 580 -56.72 -25.05 4.16
C GLY A 580 -57.77 -25.36 3.08
N ARG A 581 -57.53 -24.84 1.88
CA ARG A 581 -58.41 -24.98 0.72
C ARG A 581 -58.35 -26.39 0.12
N ARG A 582 -59.51 -26.91 -0.31
CA ARG A 582 -59.59 -28.14 -1.12
C ARG A 582 -59.04 -27.90 -2.52
N LEU A 583 -58.48 -28.94 -3.12
CA LEU A 583 -58.07 -28.90 -4.52
C LEU A 583 -59.29 -28.70 -5.44
N PRO A 584 -59.23 -27.78 -6.42
CA PRO A 584 -60.24 -27.71 -7.47
C PRO A 584 -60.20 -28.96 -8.36
N THR A 585 -61.37 -29.39 -8.83
CA THR A 585 -61.47 -30.49 -9.79
C THR A 585 -60.78 -30.12 -11.11
N GLY A 586 -59.89 -30.98 -11.60
CA GLY A 586 -59.26 -30.79 -12.91
C GLY A 586 -58.32 -31.92 -13.28
N THR A 587 -58.00 -32.03 -14.57
CA THR A 587 -57.11 -33.09 -15.10
C THR A 587 -55.66 -32.60 -15.12
N ASN A 588 -54.75 -33.34 -14.47
CA ASN A 588 -53.32 -33.03 -14.41
C ASN A 588 -53.07 -31.55 -14.03
N ASN A 589 -53.92 -31.05 -13.13
CA ASN A 589 -53.95 -29.64 -12.74
C ASN A 589 -53.01 -29.37 -11.56
N VAL A 590 -52.51 -30.39 -10.87
CA VAL A 590 -51.50 -30.26 -9.80
C VAL A 590 -50.11 -30.47 -10.42
N ARG A 591 -49.34 -29.39 -10.52
CA ARG A 591 -48.03 -29.33 -11.17
C ARG A 591 -47.01 -28.75 -10.23
N LEU A 592 -45.76 -29.16 -10.38
CA LEU A 592 -44.68 -28.65 -9.56
C LEU A 592 -43.38 -28.51 -10.34
N THR A 593 -42.53 -27.61 -9.90
CA THR A 593 -41.10 -27.60 -10.19
C THR A 593 -40.36 -27.83 -8.88
N PHE A 594 -39.19 -28.45 -8.93
CA PHE A 594 -38.41 -28.75 -7.74
C PHE A 594 -36.93 -28.63 -8.03
N ARG A 595 -36.13 -28.44 -6.99
CA ARG A 595 -34.67 -28.50 -7.07
C ARG A 595 -34.19 -29.86 -6.62
N SER A 596 -33.14 -30.36 -7.26
CA SER A 596 -32.52 -31.63 -6.93
C SER A 596 -31.05 -31.43 -6.58
N GLY A 597 -30.68 -31.87 -5.38
CA GLY A 597 -29.35 -31.74 -4.80
C GLY A 597 -29.47 -31.47 -3.31
N THR A 598 -29.11 -32.46 -2.51
CA THR A 598 -29.15 -32.43 -1.05
C THR A 598 -28.04 -33.31 -0.49
N GLY A 599 -27.91 -33.38 0.83
CA GLY A 599 -26.97 -34.31 1.46
C GLY A 599 -25.59 -33.73 1.72
N LEU A 600 -24.71 -34.59 2.23
CA LEU A 600 -23.35 -34.24 2.67
C LEU A 600 -22.45 -33.78 1.53
N GLY A 601 -22.67 -34.27 0.30
CA GLY A 601 -21.87 -33.93 -0.88
C GLY A 601 -21.98 -32.46 -1.31
N GLY A 602 -22.97 -31.71 -0.80
CA GLY A 602 -23.07 -30.27 -1.00
C GLY A 602 -22.09 -29.47 -0.13
N ASN A 603 -21.52 -30.06 0.91
CA ASN A 603 -20.58 -29.34 1.78
C ASN A 603 -19.21 -29.29 1.10
N LEU A 604 -18.79 -28.10 0.69
CA LEU A 604 -17.57 -27.88 -0.09
C LEU A 604 -16.58 -27.05 0.72
N PRO A 605 -15.28 -27.39 0.69
CA PRO A 605 -14.25 -26.60 1.35
C PRO A 605 -14.14 -25.19 0.72
N ALA A 606 -13.62 -24.25 1.50
CA ALA A 606 -13.31 -22.90 1.02
C ALA A 606 -12.40 -22.93 -0.22
N GLY A 607 -12.66 -22.06 -1.18
CA GLY A 607 -11.86 -21.93 -2.40
C GLY A 607 -12.15 -22.98 -3.47
N SER A 608 -13.19 -23.83 -3.31
CA SER A 608 -13.55 -24.82 -4.33
C SER A 608 -13.83 -24.14 -5.68
N PRO A 609 -13.27 -24.65 -6.79
CA PRO A 609 -13.41 -24.00 -8.09
C PRO A 609 -14.82 -24.16 -8.67
N PHE A 610 -15.47 -23.04 -8.99
CA PHE A 610 -16.77 -23.01 -9.67
C PHE A 610 -16.63 -22.51 -11.11
N LYS A 611 -17.48 -23.05 -11.97
CA LYS A 611 -17.70 -22.55 -13.34
C LYS A 611 -19.19 -22.26 -13.54
N PRO A 612 -19.57 -21.23 -14.31
CA PRO A 612 -20.95 -21.04 -14.73
C PRO A 612 -21.46 -22.31 -15.43
N GLY A 613 -22.62 -22.83 -15.02
CA GLY A 613 -23.23 -24.02 -15.62
C GLY A 613 -23.57 -23.82 -17.09
N LYS A 614 -23.95 -22.59 -17.45
CA LYS A 614 -24.03 -22.09 -18.82
C LYS A 614 -23.34 -20.72 -18.88
N PRO A 615 -22.69 -20.36 -20.00
CA PRO A 615 -22.15 -19.02 -20.18
C PRO A 615 -23.24 -17.96 -19.96
N HIS A 616 -22.96 -16.98 -19.12
CA HIS A 616 -23.86 -15.87 -18.83
C HIS A 616 -23.19 -14.54 -19.21
N ARG A 617 -23.95 -13.63 -19.82
CA ARG A 617 -23.43 -12.35 -20.35
C ARG A 617 -22.73 -11.52 -19.27
N LEU A 618 -23.34 -11.45 -18.09
CA LEU A 618 -22.86 -10.63 -16.97
C LEU A 618 -21.71 -11.27 -16.16
N VAL A 619 -21.48 -12.58 -16.27
CA VAL A 619 -20.61 -13.32 -15.35
C VAL A 619 -19.28 -13.65 -16.03
N GLU A 620 -18.18 -13.30 -15.38
CA GLU A 620 -16.82 -13.70 -15.75
C GLU A 620 -16.37 -14.93 -14.97
N LYS A 621 -16.45 -14.83 -13.64
CA LYS A 621 -15.95 -15.87 -12.74
C LYS A 621 -16.88 -15.98 -11.52
N VAL A 622 -16.94 -17.18 -10.97
CA VAL A 622 -17.66 -17.48 -9.73
C VAL A 622 -16.65 -17.99 -8.72
N ARG A 623 -16.63 -17.38 -7.54
CA ARG A 623 -15.74 -17.76 -6.43
C ARG A 623 -16.57 -18.18 -5.23
N GLN A 624 -16.02 -19.13 -4.46
CA GLN A 624 -16.56 -19.57 -3.18
C GLN A 624 -15.48 -19.38 -2.10
N PRO A 625 -15.31 -18.16 -1.54
CA PRO A 625 -14.19 -17.91 -0.62
C PRO A 625 -14.33 -18.61 0.74
N LEU A 626 -15.55 -18.86 1.20
CA LEU A 626 -15.86 -19.57 2.45
C LEU A 626 -16.48 -20.95 2.18
N PRO A 627 -16.42 -21.90 3.12
CA PRO A 627 -16.99 -23.22 2.92
C PRO A 627 -18.52 -23.16 2.67
N ALA A 628 -19.04 -24.21 2.03
CA ALA A 628 -20.46 -24.44 1.91
C ALA A 628 -20.86 -25.44 2.99
N THR A 629 -21.90 -25.10 3.75
CA THR A 629 -22.24 -25.78 5.01
C THR A 629 -23.76 -25.96 5.12
N GLY A 630 -24.20 -26.75 6.10
CA GLY A 630 -25.60 -27.07 6.36
C GLY A 630 -26.17 -28.17 5.49
N GLY A 631 -25.38 -28.79 4.61
CA GLY A 631 -25.81 -29.96 3.85
C GLY A 631 -25.81 -31.18 4.76
N ASN A 632 -26.91 -31.92 4.81
CA ASN A 632 -27.01 -33.12 5.62
C ASN A 632 -27.83 -34.20 4.93
N ASP A 633 -27.47 -35.45 5.14
CA ASP A 633 -28.27 -36.57 4.66
C ASP A 633 -29.53 -36.70 5.51
N ARG A 634 -30.49 -37.48 5.01
CA ARG A 634 -31.68 -37.84 5.79
C ARG A 634 -31.25 -38.50 7.09
N GLU A 635 -32.00 -38.22 8.16
CA GLU A 635 -31.71 -38.78 9.47
C GLU A 635 -31.63 -40.32 9.43
N GLY A 636 -30.50 -40.85 9.88
CA GLY A 636 -30.21 -42.28 9.93
C GLY A 636 -30.74 -42.93 11.21
N VAL A 637 -30.87 -44.26 11.19
CA VAL A 637 -31.50 -45.05 12.27
C VAL A 637 -30.88 -44.83 13.65
N GLU A 638 -29.55 -44.70 13.73
CA GLU A 638 -28.86 -44.45 15.01
C GLU A 638 -29.19 -43.06 15.57
N SER A 639 -29.18 -42.03 14.73
CA SER A 639 -29.59 -40.67 15.09
C SER A 639 -31.06 -40.62 15.54
N LEU A 640 -31.94 -41.34 14.84
CA LEU A 640 -33.35 -41.46 15.23
C LEU A 640 -33.51 -42.02 16.65
N ARG A 641 -32.65 -42.95 17.07
CA ARG A 641 -32.72 -43.55 18.42
C ARG A 641 -32.39 -42.54 19.51
N GLU A 642 -31.49 -41.60 19.23
CA GLU A 642 -31.06 -40.55 20.16
C GLU A 642 -32.03 -39.36 20.18
N ASN A 643 -32.47 -38.89 19.00
CA ASN A 643 -33.26 -37.66 18.88
C ASN A 643 -34.75 -37.85 19.16
N ALA A 644 -35.32 -39.01 18.81
CA ALA A 644 -36.77 -39.18 18.85
C ALA A 644 -37.38 -39.16 20.26
N PRO A 645 -36.75 -39.74 21.31
CA PRO A 645 -37.22 -39.56 22.68
C PRO A 645 -37.18 -38.09 23.12
N ALA A 646 -36.14 -37.35 22.72
CA ALA A 646 -35.94 -35.96 23.12
C ALA A 646 -37.04 -35.04 22.56
N THR A 647 -37.43 -35.21 21.30
CA THR A 647 -38.52 -34.41 20.69
C THR A 647 -39.87 -34.62 21.37
N LEU A 648 -40.15 -35.84 21.87
CA LEU A 648 -41.37 -36.12 22.64
C LEU A 648 -41.36 -35.48 24.04
N LEU A 649 -40.17 -35.33 24.63
CA LEU A 649 -40.01 -34.72 25.96
C LEU A 649 -40.14 -33.19 25.92
N THR A 650 -39.70 -32.53 24.84
CA THR A 650 -39.73 -31.07 24.72
C THR A 650 -41.11 -30.51 24.37
N LEU A 651 -42.02 -31.31 23.78
CA LEU A 651 -43.37 -30.86 23.36
C LEU A 651 -43.35 -29.53 22.55
N GLU A 652 -42.33 -29.37 21.70
CA GLU A 652 -42.08 -28.15 20.91
C GLU A 652 -41.87 -26.88 21.76
N ARG A 653 -41.41 -26.98 23.01
CA ARG A 653 -41.08 -25.81 23.85
C ARG A 653 -39.73 -25.98 24.53
N ALA A 654 -38.95 -24.91 24.58
CA ALA A 654 -37.68 -24.87 25.30
C ALA A 654 -37.84 -24.24 26.69
N VAL A 655 -37.64 -25.05 27.74
CA VAL A 655 -37.67 -24.60 29.14
C VAL A 655 -36.32 -24.83 29.81
N SER A 656 -35.74 -26.02 29.64
CA SER A 656 -34.41 -26.39 30.14
C SER A 656 -33.32 -26.13 29.09
N LEU A 657 -32.05 -26.08 29.51
CA LEU A 657 -30.91 -25.98 28.59
C LEU A 657 -30.86 -27.16 27.62
N ASP A 658 -31.19 -28.36 28.08
CA ASP A 658 -31.23 -29.54 27.22
C ASP A 658 -32.35 -29.41 26.16
N ASP A 659 -33.50 -28.80 26.49
CA ASP A 659 -34.56 -28.56 25.52
C ASP A 659 -34.09 -27.63 24.38
N PHE A 660 -33.35 -26.56 24.72
CA PHE A 660 -32.75 -25.68 23.71
C PHE A 660 -31.80 -26.44 22.78
N ALA A 661 -30.96 -27.32 23.33
CA ALA A 661 -30.05 -28.14 22.55
C ALA A 661 -30.81 -29.16 21.67
N TRP A 662 -31.83 -29.83 22.21
CA TRP A 662 -32.63 -30.81 21.48
C TRP A 662 -33.46 -30.19 20.36
N LEU A 663 -34.09 -29.02 20.59
CA LEU A 663 -34.80 -28.30 19.53
C LEU A 663 -33.86 -27.82 18.43
N ALA A 664 -32.64 -27.40 18.78
CA ALA A 664 -31.64 -27.08 17.78
C ALA A 664 -31.17 -28.31 17.00
N MET A 665 -30.99 -29.48 17.64
CA MET A 665 -30.60 -30.73 16.97
C MET A 665 -31.73 -31.36 16.14
N ALA A 666 -32.99 -31.04 16.40
CA ALA A 666 -34.13 -31.46 15.56
C ALA A 666 -34.11 -30.82 14.16
N GLN A 667 -33.27 -29.81 13.95
CA GLN A 667 -33.10 -29.10 12.69
C GLN A 667 -32.17 -29.87 11.76
N SER A 668 -32.62 -30.15 10.53
CA SER A 668 -31.89 -31.04 9.60
C SER A 668 -30.46 -30.58 9.29
N SER A 669 -30.20 -29.27 9.35
CA SER A 669 -28.90 -28.66 9.06
C SER A 669 -27.93 -28.64 10.26
N VAL A 670 -28.30 -29.23 11.39
CA VAL A 670 -27.51 -29.22 12.64
C VAL A 670 -27.01 -30.64 12.94
N TRP A 671 -25.73 -30.79 13.25
CA TRP A 671 -25.18 -32.06 13.74
C TRP A 671 -25.21 -32.14 15.26
N GLN A 672 -24.85 -31.06 15.95
CA GLN A 672 -24.75 -31.03 17.40
C GLN A 672 -25.12 -29.65 17.93
N ALA A 673 -25.70 -29.60 19.13
CA ALA A 673 -25.91 -28.36 19.85
C ALA A 673 -25.70 -28.56 21.36
N ARG A 674 -25.24 -27.52 22.05
CA ARG A 674 -25.24 -27.41 23.52
C ARG A 674 -25.69 -26.02 23.93
N ALA A 675 -26.52 -25.94 24.95
CA ALA A 675 -26.97 -24.66 25.49
C ALA A 675 -26.30 -24.35 26.83
N PHE A 676 -26.05 -23.07 27.07
CA PHE A 676 -25.43 -22.55 28.28
C PHE A 676 -26.24 -21.37 28.78
N CYS A 677 -26.47 -21.32 30.10
CA CYS A 677 -26.99 -20.12 30.74
C CYS A 677 -25.84 -19.14 30.99
N ARG A 678 -26.03 -17.88 30.65
CA ARG A 678 -25.07 -16.80 30.92
C ARG A 678 -25.61 -15.84 31.97
N PRO A 679 -24.72 -15.25 32.80
CA PRO A 679 -25.11 -14.21 33.74
C PRO A 679 -25.82 -13.06 33.01
N THR A 680 -27.00 -12.69 33.51
CA THR A 680 -27.85 -11.63 32.94
C THR A 680 -27.25 -10.22 33.12
N GLY A 681 -26.27 -10.08 34.01
CA GLY A 681 -25.62 -8.80 34.32
C GLY A 681 -26.61 -7.84 34.98
N LEU A 682 -26.72 -6.62 34.45
CA LEU A 682 -27.72 -5.63 34.87
C LEU A 682 -29.09 -5.84 34.19
N GLY A 683 -29.20 -6.80 33.27
CA GLY A 683 -30.45 -7.14 32.58
C GLY A 683 -31.41 -7.94 33.46
N ARG A 684 -32.71 -7.91 33.11
CA ARG A 684 -33.75 -8.70 33.78
C ARG A 684 -34.09 -10.01 33.04
N SER A 685 -33.63 -10.17 31.81
CA SER A 685 -33.87 -11.35 30.98
C SER A 685 -32.76 -12.38 31.13
N ASP A 686 -33.15 -13.64 31.29
CA ASP A 686 -32.22 -14.78 31.25
C ASP A 686 -31.59 -14.90 29.86
N LYS A 687 -30.29 -15.17 29.81
CA LYS A 687 -29.54 -15.26 28.56
C LYS A 687 -29.11 -16.71 28.31
N VAL A 688 -29.60 -17.27 27.21
CA VAL A 688 -29.25 -18.63 26.80
C VAL A 688 -28.42 -18.57 25.52
N GLU A 689 -27.20 -19.05 25.60
CA GLU A 689 -26.33 -19.26 24.44
C GLU A 689 -26.46 -20.69 23.94
N VAL A 690 -26.78 -20.89 22.67
CA VAL A 690 -26.82 -22.21 22.04
C VAL A 690 -25.67 -22.31 21.05
N VAL A 691 -24.67 -23.12 21.37
CA VAL A 691 -23.52 -23.38 20.51
C VAL A 691 -23.87 -24.52 19.57
N VAL A 692 -23.69 -24.30 18.27
CA VAL A 692 -24.15 -25.20 17.22
C VAL A 692 -23.01 -25.61 16.31
N VAL A 693 -22.93 -26.91 16.03
CA VAL A 693 -22.10 -27.49 14.96
C VAL A 693 -23.02 -27.71 13.75
N PRO A 694 -22.92 -26.87 12.69
CA PRO A 694 -23.70 -27.09 11.48
C PRO A 694 -23.26 -28.37 10.78
N ALA A 695 -24.18 -28.97 10.01
CA ALA A 695 -23.85 -30.11 9.16
C ALA A 695 -22.77 -29.74 8.14
N GLY A 696 -21.76 -30.60 7.98
CA GLY A 696 -20.57 -30.29 7.19
C GLY A 696 -19.52 -29.43 7.91
N GLY A 697 -19.80 -28.94 9.12
CA GLY A 697 -18.93 -28.04 9.87
C GLY A 697 -18.91 -26.62 9.30
N GLY A 698 -17.95 -25.81 9.77
CA GLY A 698 -17.74 -24.43 9.31
C GLY A 698 -18.67 -23.40 9.95
N GLU A 699 -18.84 -22.26 9.28
CA GLU A 699 -19.65 -21.15 9.78
C GLU A 699 -21.16 -21.44 9.68
N LEU A 700 -21.94 -20.86 10.60
CA LEU A 700 -23.39 -20.96 10.61
C LEU A 700 -24.05 -20.22 9.43
N GLY A 701 -23.47 -19.13 8.95
CA GLY A 701 -24.06 -18.35 7.85
C GLY A 701 -25.53 -17.99 8.11
N PRO A 702 -26.45 -18.18 7.14
CA PRO A 702 -27.89 -17.94 7.32
C PRO A 702 -28.56 -18.81 8.40
N LEU A 703 -27.96 -19.95 8.77
CA LEU A 703 -28.51 -20.86 9.78
C LEU A 703 -28.59 -20.19 11.15
N ALA A 704 -27.66 -19.27 11.48
CA ALA A 704 -27.66 -18.57 12.77
C ALA A 704 -28.95 -17.75 12.97
N GLU A 705 -29.33 -16.93 11.97
CA GLU A 705 -30.55 -16.13 12.03
C GLU A 705 -31.80 -17.03 12.08
N ALA A 706 -31.84 -18.09 11.27
CA ALA A 706 -32.95 -19.04 11.23
C ALA A 706 -33.14 -19.80 12.56
N LEU A 707 -32.07 -20.32 13.15
CA LEU A 707 -32.10 -21.01 14.43
C LEU A 707 -32.44 -20.06 15.58
N THR A 708 -31.89 -18.85 15.58
CA THR A 708 -32.21 -17.85 16.60
C THR A 708 -33.70 -17.52 16.57
N GLY A 709 -34.28 -17.29 15.39
CA GLY A 709 -35.71 -17.07 15.23
C GLY A 709 -36.56 -18.26 15.67
N PHE A 710 -36.18 -19.47 15.25
CA PHE A 710 -36.86 -20.71 15.64
C PHE A 710 -36.84 -20.92 17.16
N LEU A 711 -35.66 -20.88 17.79
CA LEU A 711 -35.52 -21.10 19.23
C LEU A 711 -36.22 -20.02 20.05
N THR A 712 -36.17 -18.76 19.62
CA THR A 712 -36.87 -17.65 20.29
C THR A 712 -38.40 -17.86 20.25
N ALA A 713 -38.94 -18.36 19.14
CA ALA A 713 -40.37 -18.62 19.00
C ALA A 713 -40.88 -19.77 19.89
N HIS A 714 -39.99 -20.69 20.28
CA HIS A 714 -40.31 -21.84 21.15
C HIS A 714 -39.81 -21.67 22.59
N ALA A 715 -39.11 -20.58 22.90
CA ALA A 715 -38.64 -20.24 24.24
C ALA A 715 -39.75 -19.65 25.12
N VAL A 716 -39.54 -19.70 26.43
CA VAL A 716 -40.37 -18.97 27.41
C VAL A 716 -40.21 -17.46 27.18
N PRO A 717 -41.26 -16.64 27.36
CA PRO A 717 -41.14 -15.19 27.30
C PRO A 717 -40.02 -14.66 28.22
N GLU A 718 -39.38 -13.56 27.81
CA GLU A 718 -38.28 -12.89 28.54
C GLU A 718 -36.92 -13.64 28.56
N VAL A 719 -36.78 -14.74 27.82
CA VAL A 719 -35.47 -15.38 27.56
C VAL A 719 -34.84 -14.81 26.28
N GLU A 720 -33.62 -14.30 26.38
CA GLU A 720 -32.81 -13.86 25.25
C GLU A 720 -31.97 -15.04 24.74
N VAL A 721 -32.25 -15.51 23.53
CA VAL A 721 -31.55 -16.65 22.91
C VAL A 721 -30.50 -16.12 21.92
N THR A 722 -29.27 -16.60 22.03
CA THR A 722 -28.20 -16.30 21.07
C THR A 722 -27.61 -17.59 20.53
N VAL A 723 -27.59 -17.77 19.21
CA VAL A 723 -26.93 -18.92 18.57
C VAL A 723 -25.49 -18.56 18.22
N LEU A 724 -24.54 -19.38 18.67
CA LEU A 724 -23.11 -19.16 18.47
C LEU A 724 -22.48 -20.31 17.66
N PRO A 725 -21.48 -20.02 16.81
CA PRO A 725 -20.74 -21.06 16.13
C PRO A 725 -19.87 -21.85 17.11
N PHE A 726 -19.58 -23.10 16.76
CA PHE A 726 -18.53 -23.88 17.44
C PHE A 726 -17.13 -23.38 17.06
N GLU A 727 -16.16 -23.68 17.91
CA GLU A 727 -14.74 -23.43 17.67
C GLU A 727 -14.05 -24.76 17.32
N SER A 728 -13.50 -24.88 16.12
CA SER A 728 -12.69 -26.05 15.77
C SER A 728 -11.29 -25.88 16.35
N ARG A 729 -10.90 -26.78 17.24
CA ARG A 729 -9.55 -26.84 17.79
C ARG A 729 -8.90 -28.14 17.37
N THR A 730 -7.68 -28.06 16.88
CA THR A 730 -6.98 -29.23 16.36
C THR A 730 -5.98 -29.81 17.36
N PHE A 731 -5.67 -31.10 17.18
CA PHE A 731 -4.57 -31.77 17.86
C PHE A 731 -3.86 -32.71 16.88
N ASP A 732 -2.60 -33.00 17.18
CA ASP A 732 -1.72 -33.86 16.39
C ASP A 732 -1.48 -35.18 17.15
N LEU A 733 -1.45 -36.29 16.40
CA LEU A 733 -1.15 -37.62 16.92
C LEU A 733 0.02 -38.27 16.18
N GLU A 734 0.92 -38.86 16.94
CA GLU A 734 1.91 -39.82 16.43
C GLU A 734 1.66 -41.20 17.05
N LEU A 735 1.50 -42.21 16.19
CA LEU A 735 1.28 -43.59 16.57
C LEU A 735 2.46 -44.45 16.09
N LEU A 736 3.05 -45.19 17.01
CA LEU A 736 3.97 -46.28 16.73
C LEU A 736 3.27 -47.60 17.01
N LEU A 737 3.05 -48.40 15.97
CA LEU A 737 2.32 -49.66 16.00
C LEU A 737 3.29 -50.84 16.02
N THR A 738 2.99 -51.84 16.84
CA THR A 738 3.54 -53.19 16.72
C THR A 738 2.43 -54.07 16.13
N VAL A 739 2.70 -54.64 14.96
CA VAL A 739 1.73 -55.42 14.17
C VAL A 739 2.18 -56.87 14.16
N ASN A 740 1.23 -57.81 14.23
CA ASN A 740 1.50 -59.22 14.03
C ASN A 740 1.84 -59.46 12.54
N ALA A 741 3.11 -59.32 12.19
CA ALA A 741 3.59 -59.43 10.81
C ALA A 741 3.51 -60.86 10.26
N ASP A 742 3.42 -61.87 11.13
CA ASP A 742 3.26 -63.28 10.75
C ASP A 742 1.88 -63.56 10.13
N ALA A 743 0.84 -62.86 10.59
CA ALA A 743 -0.55 -63.10 10.18
C ALA A 743 -1.14 -62.00 9.27
N TYR A 744 -0.61 -60.77 9.29
CA TYR A 744 -1.17 -59.63 8.59
C TYR A 744 -0.11 -58.79 7.85
N ASN A 745 -0.51 -58.17 6.74
CA ASN A 745 0.36 -57.21 6.03
C ASN A 745 0.41 -55.88 6.83
N PRO A 746 1.61 -55.43 7.29
CA PRO A 746 1.76 -54.22 8.09
C PRO A 746 1.22 -52.94 7.44
N ASP A 747 1.39 -52.77 6.12
CA ASP A 747 0.94 -51.58 5.41
C ASP A 747 -0.59 -51.50 5.36
N THR A 748 -1.25 -52.66 5.25
CA THR A 748 -2.71 -52.75 5.24
C THR A 748 -3.28 -52.43 6.63
N VAL A 749 -2.65 -52.94 7.69
CA VAL A 749 -3.04 -52.66 9.07
C VAL A 749 -2.80 -51.18 9.40
N ALA A 750 -1.64 -50.62 9.03
CA ALA A 750 -1.34 -49.21 9.23
C ALA A 750 -2.33 -48.30 8.50
N ALA A 751 -2.72 -48.64 7.26
CA ALA A 751 -3.75 -47.91 6.53
C ALA A 751 -5.13 -48.02 7.18
N ALA A 752 -5.49 -49.20 7.69
CA ALA A 752 -6.75 -49.42 8.42
C ALA A 752 -6.80 -48.63 9.74
N VAL A 753 -5.72 -48.64 10.52
CA VAL A 753 -5.58 -47.81 11.74
C VAL A 753 -5.67 -46.33 11.39
N LYS A 754 -4.95 -45.89 10.35
CA LYS A 754 -5.01 -44.51 9.89
C LYS A 754 -6.46 -44.09 9.57
N SER A 755 -7.18 -44.90 8.80
CA SER A 755 -8.58 -44.67 8.47
C SER A 755 -9.49 -44.67 9.71
N ALA A 756 -9.30 -45.60 10.64
CA ALA A 756 -10.11 -45.71 11.85
C ALA A 756 -9.92 -44.52 12.79
N VAL A 757 -8.66 -44.09 12.99
CA VAL A 757 -8.30 -42.93 13.80
C VAL A 757 -8.82 -41.64 13.15
N GLN A 758 -8.64 -41.46 11.84
CA GLN A 758 -9.18 -40.30 11.12
C GLN A 758 -10.71 -40.21 11.22
N ASP A 759 -11.42 -41.33 11.11
CA ASP A 759 -12.88 -41.37 11.23
C ASP A 759 -13.33 -41.09 12.68
N ALA A 760 -12.72 -41.75 13.67
CA ALA A 760 -13.07 -41.60 15.08
C ALA A 760 -12.88 -40.17 15.61
N PHE A 761 -11.79 -39.51 15.20
CA PHE A 761 -11.46 -38.14 15.61
C PHE A 761 -11.89 -37.07 14.60
N SER A 762 -12.81 -37.43 13.69
CA SER A 762 -13.46 -36.49 12.78
C SER A 762 -14.45 -35.58 13.51
N LEU A 763 -14.74 -34.41 12.93
CA LEU A 763 -15.75 -33.47 13.44
C LEU A 763 -17.13 -34.12 13.64
N ARG A 764 -17.45 -35.12 12.81
CA ARG A 764 -18.76 -35.79 12.85
C ARG A 764 -18.93 -36.69 14.07
N LYS A 765 -17.86 -37.35 14.52
CA LYS A 765 -17.88 -38.29 15.66
C LYS A 765 -17.50 -37.64 16.99
N ARG A 766 -16.65 -36.61 16.96
CA ARG A 766 -16.25 -35.85 18.15
C ARG A 766 -17.38 -34.97 18.63
N LYS A 767 -17.66 -35.01 19.93
CA LYS A 767 -18.75 -34.23 20.54
C LYS A 767 -18.26 -32.83 20.95
N LEU A 768 -19.16 -31.86 20.86
CA LEU A 768 -18.96 -30.48 21.33
C LEU A 768 -18.62 -30.47 22.82
N GLY A 769 -17.47 -29.88 23.18
CA GLY A 769 -16.93 -29.85 24.54
C GLY A 769 -16.46 -31.23 25.05
N GLN A 770 -16.17 -32.18 24.16
CA GLN A 770 -15.59 -33.47 24.54
C GLN A 770 -14.07 -33.35 24.65
N ASP A 771 -13.54 -33.76 25.81
CA ASP A 771 -12.10 -33.90 25.99
C ASP A 771 -11.53 -35.02 25.11
N LEU A 772 -10.24 -34.94 24.79
CA LEU A 772 -9.51 -36.06 24.21
C LEU A 772 -8.78 -36.79 25.34
N PHE A 773 -9.01 -38.09 25.48
CA PHE A 773 -8.24 -38.94 26.40
C PHE A 773 -7.33 -39.87 25.62
N LEU A 774 -6.11 -40.08 26.10
CA LEU A 774 -5.15 -40.98 25.46
C LEU A 774 -5.69 -42.42 25.35
N SER A 775 -6.47 -42.87 26.34
CA SER A 775 -7.12 -44.19 26.34
C SER A 775 -8.12 -44.36 25.19
N GLU A 776 -8.78 -43.29 24.75
CA GLU A 776 -9.69 -43.32 23.61
C GLU A 776 -8.91 -43.58 22.30
N VAL A 777 -7.72 -43.00 22.17
CA VAL A 777 -6.84 -43.25 21.01
C VAL A 777 -6.37 -44.71 20.99
N TYR A 778 -5.95 -45.24 22.14
CA TYR A 778 -5.59 -46.65 22.27
C TYR A 778 -6.75 -47.57 21.89
N GLN A 779 -7.96 -47.29 22.39
CA GLN A 779 -9.15 -48.08 22.09
C GLN A 779 -9.44 -48.15 20.58
N VAL A 780 -9.26 -47.03 19.86
CA VAL A 780 -9.49 -47.00 18.40
C VAL A 780 -8.38 -47.73 17.65
N ALA A 781 -7.12 -47.49 18.00
CA ALA A 781 -5.98 -48.08 17.30
C ALA A 781 -5.89 -49.60 17.52
N GLU A 782 -5.98 -50.06 18.78
CA GLU A 782 -5.89 -51.47 19.16
C GLU A 782 -7.19 -52.24 18.88
N GLY A 783 -8.27 -51.53 18.59
CA GLY A 783 -9.50 -52.13 18.07
C GLY A 783 -9.37 -52.66 16.62
N VAL A 784 -8.34 -52.24 15.88
CA VAL A 784 -8.08 -52.75 14.53
C VAL A 784 -7.38 -54.10 14.60
N THR A 785 -7.98 -55.10 13.93
CA THR A 785 -7.44 -56.46 13.87
C THR A 785 -6.02 -56.46 13.29
N GLY A 786 -5.09 -57.11 14.00
CA GLY A 786 -3.68 -57.24 13.61
C GLY A 786 -2.72 -56.34 14.41
N VAL A 787 -3.22 -55.37 15.17
CA VAL A 787 -2.42 -54.55 16.09
C VAL A 787 -2.18 -55.33 17.40
N GLU A 788 -0.92 -55.50 17.81
CA GLU A 788 -0.57 -56.14 19.09
C GLU A 788 -0.35 -55.12 20.21
N HIS A 789 0.30 -54.01 19.88
CA HIS A 789 0.61 -52.95 20.82
C HIS A 789 0.71 -51.62 20.09
N SER A 790 0.33 -50.52 20.75
CA SER A 790 0.50 -49.18 20.21
C SER A 790 1.14 -48.23 21.24
N VAL A 791 1.90 -47.27 20.75
CA VAL A 791 2.43 -46.14 21.54
C VAL A 791 1.95 -44.87 20.88
N VAL A 792 1.32 -44.00 21.67
CA VAL A 792 0.71 -42.75 21.18
C VAL A 792 1.37 -41.55 21.85
N ILE A 793 1.67 -40.52 21.04
CA ILE A 793 2.11 -39.19 21.47
C ILE A 793 1.06 -38.17 21.00
N ILE A 794 0.69 -37.23 21.88
CA ILE A 794 -0.29 -36.17 21.56
C ILE A 794 0.44 -34.83 21.57
N ASN A 795 0.32 -34.04 20.49
CA ASN A 795 0.94 -32.71 20.36
C ASN A 795 2.43 -32.69 20.75
N ASP A 796 3.20 -33.67 20.30
CA ASP A 796 4.62 -33.86 20.62
C ASP A 796 4.93 -34.08 22.12
N ASP A 797 3.91 -34.31 22.96
CA ASP A 797 4.04 -34.59 24.38
C ASP A 797 3.68 -36.05 24.70
N ARG A 798 4.70 -36.83 25.06
CA ARG A 798 4.54 -38.26 25.43
C ARG A 798 3.90 -38.44 26.81
N ALA A 799 3.89 -37.42 27.67
CA ALA A 799 3.25 -37.45 28.97
C ALA A 799 1.78 -37.04 28.93
N ALA A 800 1.32 -36.41 27.84
CA ALA A 800 -0.06 -35.98 27.68
C ALA A 800 -1.03 -37.17 27.75
N ARG A 801 -1.90 -37.14 28.77
CA ARG A 801 -2.97 -38.15 28.94
C ARG A 801 -4.36 -37.61 28.59
N ARG A 802 -4.51 -36.28 28.55
CA ARG A 802 -5.76 -35.59 28.26
C ARG A 802 -5.48 -34.26 27.57
N VAL A 803 -6.27 -33.93 26.56
CA VAL A 803 -6.41 -32.56 26.04
C VAL A 803 -7.81 -32.07 26.39
N ALA A 804 -7.88 -31.03 27.22
CA ALA A 804 -9.15 -30.47 27.65
C ALA A 804 -9.76 -29.61 26.55
N SER A 805 -11.06 -29.79 26.32
CA SER A 805 -11.86 -28.98 25.40
C SER A 805 -12.55 -27.86 26.16
N GLY A 806 -12.62 -26.67 25.56
CA GLY A 806 -13.53 -25.61 25.99
C GLY A 806 -15.00 -25.95 25.73
N ASP A 807 -15.91 -25.23 26.38
CA ASP A 807 -17.37 -25.39 26.25
C ASP A 807 -17.87 -25.27 24.79
N ARG A 808 -17.20 -24.46 23.98
CA ARG A 808 -17.52 -24.20 22.57
C ARG A 808 -16.66 -24.99 21.58
N GLU A 809 -15.68 -25.71 22.08
CA GLU A 809 -14.66 -26.33 21.24
C GLU A 809 -15.08 -27.73 20.79
N VAL A 810 -14.73 -28.09 19.55
CA VAL A 810 -14.67 -29.49 19.12
C VAL A 810 -13.22 -29.81 18.80
N LEU A 811 -12.65 -30.75 19.55
CA LEU A 811 -11.29 -31.25 19.30
C LEU A 811 -11.30 -32.22 18.11
N THR A 812 -10.57 -31.88 17.06
CA THR A 812 -10.46 -32.66 15.81
C THR A 812 -9.00 -32.94 15.45
N LEU A 813 -8.74 -34.06 14.79
CA LEU A 813 -7.39 -34.44 14.37
C LEU A 813 -6.92 -33.59 13.19
N ASP A 814 -5.74 -32.96 13.29
CA ASP A 814 -5.09 -32.26 12.16
C ASP A 814 -4.03 -33.15 11.52
N LYS A 815 -2.94 -33.43 12.24
CA LYS A 815 -1.88 -34.33 11.74
C LYS A 815 -1.94 -35.69 12.40
N LEU A 816 -1.75 -36.70 11.56
CA LEU A 816 -1.66 -38.10 11.97
C LEU A 816 -0.44 -38.75 11.33
N VAL A 817 0.54 -39.10 12.15
CA VAL A 817 1.69 -39.90 11.75
C VAL A 817 1.50 -41.31 12.29
N VAL A 818 1.50 -42.30 11.41
CA VAL A 818 1.43 -43.73 11.79
C VAL A 818 2.69 -44.41 11.29
N THR A 819 3.42 -45.04 12.20
CA THR A 819 4.64 -45.79 11.93
C THR A 819 4.50 -47.21 12.46
N VAL A 820 5.10 -48.18 11.77
CA VAL A 820 5.14 -49.57 12.24
C VAL A 820 6.56 -49.88 12.71
N ALA A 821 6.69 -50.47 13.89
CA ALA A 821 7.97 -50.92 14.44
C ALA A 821 8.54 -52.04 13.54
N SER A 822 9.79 -51.88 13.09
CA SER A 822 10.51 -52.96 12.40
C SER A 822 11.07 -53.95 13.42
N GLU A 823 11.06 -55.24 13.10
CA GLU A 823 11.53 -56.35 13.97
C GLU A 823 12.99 -56.25 14.46
N SER A 824 13.74 -55.20 14.13
CA SER A 824 15.11 -55.01 14.65
C SER A 824 15.22 -54.11 15.88
N ALA A 825 14.13 -53.51 16.37
CA ALA A 825 14.14 -52.72 17.60
C ALA A 825 13.67 -53.55 18.81
N ALA A 826 14.47 -54.54 19.20
CA ALA A 826 14.33 -55.17 20.50
C ALA A 826 14.50 -54.12 21.61
N THR A 827 13.38 -53.82 22.29
CA THR A 827 13.28 -53.28 23.66
C THR A 827 13.82 -51.86 23.89
N PRO A 828 12.96 -50.83 24.08
CA PRO A 828 13.34 -49.69 24.91
C PRO A 828 13.19 -50.10 26.38
N SER A 829 14.26 -49.95 27.15
CA SER A 829 14.28 -50.17 28.60
C SER A 829 13.15 -49.38 29.30
N LEU A 830 12.41 -50.11 30.13
CA LEU A 830 11.32 -49.68 31.03
C LEU A 830 11.66 -48.44 31.86
#